data_AF-A0A5B9PHX3-F1
#
_entry.id   AF-A0A5B9PHX3-F1
#
_cell.length_a   1.000
_cell.length_b   1.000
_cell.length_c   1.000
_cell.angle_alpha   90.00
_cell.angle_beta   90.00
_cell.angle_gamma   90.00
#
_symmetry.space_group_name_H-M   'P 1'
#
loop_
_entity.id
_entity.type
_entity.pdbx_description
1 polymer ?
#
loop_
_entity_poly.entity_id
_entity_poly.type
_entity_poly.pdbx_seq_one_letter_code
_entity_poly.pdbx_strand_id
1 'polypeptide(L)'
;MRPYLAIIKDSFRAALASKVLYVLLGLIVLFLLLVAPLHVRESLDTHINLDRDVRASNQAQLVYQIKEGVENDNKGMQRIWEMLSQEVKNKVDNATPDENADSDRKVTDVDRIFAAQSVVGELNDLIEDPEFFRDQDWDSKKLGSEARGYLEKDVASLTEKQKQRLNRVLISESFGGMVRKGAKSSLDFYYGPFDWSGALSNLFMTNLSQDQFASQISSTITRFLDKVVLSIGLLIAILVTANVVPQTFEPGTLNLLLSKPVSRMGLFLAKFVGGCMFIALCAMLLFAGLWLWMGLGLGIWERAVLISIPLYIVVFAIYYSVSAFTGLVTRSTILAIVATGLFWAVCWSVGMLYLFFSAQTEAFEITKIVSTDQGVLQTDPGFEPKTWDDETGDWVETKAPELDEEEKIQRMVFRYMGDSVPFPDPLGPVFVEGTNQTAFSRVLVGDPKTHRKQQFFVSGDDGEFIRKGNLPSGIIAMFATKENIICINRRGRFYRYDPDMTFENGETSGETWFVSIAPEERVEVQDQSLVAVNHESEEIAIYQAGKLDVFEVDSDDEEKKYKLRKSAQIETGTREGMTCHVAFQGSTILLALGNGQVILIDAATLEKKNEYLPESRVAIESVSGSPDGRWYSLLYKDETLRLVDTEKDRVEKPSVRGQGSISAVHFGAGEMFVADRTDRVTGYDLKDMTRKETKSPTGTWMQRTWRYGIKPLYFAFPKPGEFYKVVTHLSSSSDAQHNPDIDLTFQEVRPNPWSPLISGLVFMAVMLTISCLTFSRTDY
;
A
#
# COMPACT_ATOMS: atom_id res chain seq x y z
N MET A 1 46.54 -17.50 -15.46
CA MET A 1 45.60 -17.69 -14.33
C MET A 1 46.23 -18.24 -13.05
N ARG A 2 47.10 -19.29 -13.09
CA ARG A 2 47.76 -19.84 -11.89
C ARG A 2 48.43 -18.82 -10.94
N PRO A 3 49.20 -17.80 -11.41
CA PRO A 3 49.80 -16.82 -10.49
C PRO A 3 48.77 -15.90 -9.82
N TYR A 4 47.68 -15.54 -10.50
CA TYR A 4 46.59 -14.75 -9.91
C TYR A 4 45.80 -15.52 -8.86
N LEU A 5 45.52 -16.81 -9.10
CA LEU A 5 44.91 -17.69 -8.11
C LEU A 5 45.80 -17.87 -6.87
N ALA A 6 47.12 -17.91 -7.04
CA ALA A 6 48.06 -17.95 -5.92
C ALA A 6 48.01 -16.66 -5.09
N ILE A 7 47.88 -15.49 -5.73
CA ILE A 7 47.75 -14.20 -5.02
C ILE A 7 46.41 -14.09 -4.29
N ILE A 8 45.32 -14.57 -4.90
CA ILE A 8 44.01 -14.64 -4.24
C ILE A 8 44.10 -15.59 -3.03
N LYS A 9 44.72 -16.76 -3.19
CA LYS A 9 44.93 -17.74 -2.11
C LYS A 9 45.82 -17.20 -0.98
N ASP A 10 46.89 -16.47 -1.32
CA ASP A 10 47.75 -15.82 -0.32
C ASP A 10 47.06 -14.66 0.37
N SER A 11 46.28 -13.86 -0.36
CA SER A 11 45.46 -12.80 0.22
C SER A 11 44.39 -13.38 1.16
N PHE A 12 43.81 -14.52 0.78
CA PHE A 12 42.86 -15.26 1.63
C PHE A 12 43.53 -15.84 2.89
N ARG A 13 44.73 -16.42 2.76
CA ARG A 13 45.51 -16.87 3.93
C ARG A 13 45.90 -15.71 4.84
N ALA A 14 46.29 -14.57 4.28
CA ALA A 14 46.59 -13.37 5.05
C ALA A 14 45.34 -12.82 5.75
N ALA A 15 44.18 -12.84 5.10
CA ALA A 15 42.90 -12.46 5.67
C ALA A 15 42.48 -13.42 6.80
N LEU A 16 42.63 -14.74 6.62
CA LEU A 16 42.38 -15.74 7.66
C LEU A 16 43.34 -15.62 8.85
N ALA A 17 44.58 -15.17 8.63
CA ALA A 17 45.54 -14.93 9.70
C ALA A 17 45.30 -13.61 10.45
N SER A 18 44.34 -12.78 10.00
CA SER A 18 44.05 -11.49 10.63
C SER A 18 43.32 -11.67 11.95
N LYS A 19 43.86 -11.09 13.02
CA LYS A 19 43.18 -11.01 14.33
C LYS A 19 41.82 -10.32 14.22
N VAL A 20 41.70 -9.35 13.31
CA VAL A 20 40.46 -8.58 13.12
C VAL A 20 39.32 -9.48 12.59
N LEU A 21 39.64 -10.46 11.74
CA LEU A 21 38.64 -11.45 11.28
C LEU A 21 38.05 -12.20 12.47
N TYR A 22 38.90 -12.75 13.34
CA TYR A 22 38.45 -13.55 14.47
C TYR A 22 37.69 -12.73 15.50
N VAL A 23 38.06 -11.46 15.74
CA VAL A 23 37.27 -10.56 16.58
C VAL A 23 35.89 -10.34 15.97
N LEU A 24 35.80 -10.05 14.67
CA LEU A 24 34.51 -9.82 14.00
C LEU A 24 33.64 -11.08 13.99
N LEU A 25 34.20 -12.25 13.67
CA LEU A 25 33.49 -13.53 13.75
C LEU A 25 33.03 -13.82 15.19
N GLY A 26 33.86 -13.55 16.19
CA GLY A 26 33.51 -13.69 17.60
C GLY A 26 32.35 -12.78 18.02
N LEU A 27 32.33 -11.53 17.56
CA LEU A 27 31.22 -10.60 17.79
C LEU A 27 29.93 -11.08 17.11
N ILE A 28 30.02 -11.61 15.88
CA ILE A 28 28.85 -12.19 15.18
C ILE A 28 28.33 -13.41 15.95
N VAL A 29 29.19 -14.31 16.40
CA VAL A 29 28.78 -15.47 17.22
C VAL A 29 28.15 -15.03 18.53
N LEU A 30 28.73 -14.04 19.23
CA LEU A 30 28.17 -13.50 20.46
C LEU A 30 26.77 -12.91 20.22
N PHE A 31 26.60 -12.14 19.14
CA PHE A 31 25.30 -11.61 18.75
C PHE A 31 24.28 -12.72 18.47
N LEU A 32 24.66 -13.75 17.70
CA LEU A 32 23.79 -14.89 17.42
C LEU A 32 23.43 -15.67 18.70
N LEU A 33 24.36 -15.84 19.62
CA LEU A 33 24.10 -16.48 20.92
C LEU A 33 23.19 -15.66 21.82
N LEU A 34 23.22 -14.33 21.72
CA LEU A 34 22.31 -13.44 22.44
C LEU A 34 20.89 -13.54 21.88
N VAL A 35 20.74 -13.67 20.57
CA VAL A 35 19.42 -13.78 19.93
C VAL A 35 18.85 -15.20 20.03
N ALA A 36 19.70 -16.23 20.04
CA ALA A 36 19.30 -17.65 20.02
C ALA A 36 18.21 -18.09 21.03
N PRO A 37 18.17 -17.60 22.28
CA PRO A 37 17.16 -18.01 23.26
C PRO A 37 15.75 -17.48 22.95
N LEU A 38 15.64 -16.46 22.09
CA LEU A 38 14.37 -15.86 21.73
C LEU A 38 13.56 -16.81 20.83
N HIS A 39 12.39 -17.23 21.30
CA HIS A 39 11.49 -18.11 20.56
C HIS A 39 10.02 -17.77 20.85
N VAL A 40 9.12 -18.23 19.98
CA VAL A 40 7.68 -17.94 20.06
C VAL A 40 6.89 -19.22 20.16
N ARG A 41 5.78 -19.20 20.90
CA ARG A 41 4.82 -20.30 20.96
C ARG A 41 3.40 -19.77 20.75
N GLU A 42 2.63 -20.50 19.95
CA GLU A 42 1.20 -20.24 19.82
C GLU A 42 0.48 -20.73 21.08
N SER A 43 -0.33 -19.85 21.64
CA SER A 43 -1.14 -20.04 22.84
C SER A 43 -2.56 -19.55 22.58
N LEU A 44 -3.47 -19.74 23.54
CA LEU A 44 -4.81 -19.18 23.45
C LEU A 44 -4.78 -17.73 23.95
N ASP A 45 -5.47 -16.83 23.24
CA ASP A 45 -5.55 -15.42 23.63
C ASP A 45 -6.44 -15.30 24.88
N THR A 46 -5.82 -15.19 26.05
CA THR A 46 -6.49 -15.15 27.36
C THR A 46 -6.50 -13.76 27.99
N HIS A 47 -5.65 -12.82 27.56
CA HIS A 47 -5.51 -11.51 28.20
C HIS A 47 -6.20 -10.35 27.46
N ILE A 48 -7.04 -9.56 28.14
CA ILE A 48 -7.71 -8.35 27.63
C ILE A 48 -6.78 -7.13 27.77
N ASN A 49 -6.58 -6.38 26.68
CA ASN A 49 -5.84 -5.12 26.68
C ASN A 49 -6.81 -3.97 26.34
N LEU A 50 -6.82 -2.91 27.18
CA LEU A 50 -7.78 -1.80 27.06
C LEU A 50 -7.68 -1.06 25.72
N ASP A 51 -6.47 -0.79 25.22
CA ASP A 51 -6.28 -0.02 23.98
C ASP A 51 -6.56 -0.84 22.72
N ARG A 52 -6.37 -2.16 22.82
CA ARG A 52 -6.54 -3.11 21.71
C ARG A 52 -7.96 -3.64 21.59
N ASP A 53 -8.54 -4.06 22.72
CA ASP A 53 -9.79 -4.82 22.77
C ASP A 53 -11.01 -3.94 23.07
N VAL A 54 -10.80 -2.73 23.59
CA VAL A 54 -11.86 -1.73 23.79
C VAL A 54 -11.54 -0.54 22.88
N ARG A 55 -12.45 -0.20 21.95
CA ARG A 55 -12.24 0.94 21.05
C ARG A 55 -12.04 2.21 21.88
N ALA A 56 -11.11 3.09 21.48
CA ALA A 56 -10.87 4.36 22.18
C ALA A 56 -12.16 5.18 22.40
N SER A 57 -13.09 5.16 21.44
CA SER A 57 -14.42 5.79 21.55
C SER A 57 -15.33 5.17 22.62
N ASN A 58 -15.06 3.92 23.01
CA ASN A 58 -15.90 3.11 23.88
C ASN A 58 -15.29 2.94 25.29
N GLN A 59 -14.01 3.30 25.50
CA GLN A 59 -13.33 3.12 26.80
C GLN A 59 -14.07 3.83 27.94
N ALA A 60 -14.57 5.05 27.71
CA ALA A 60 -15.38 5.77 28.70
C ALA A 60 -16.79 5.18 28.87
N GLN A 61 -17.33 4.50 27.86
CA GLN A 61 -18.65 3.86 27.89
C GLN A 61 -18.64 2.48 28.57
N LEU A 62 -17.47 1.84 28.67
CA LEU A 62 -17.31 0.52 29.28
C LEU A 62 -17.86 0.45 30.70
N VAL A 63 -17.63 1.52 31.47
CA VAL A 63 -18.05 1.62 32.87
C VAL A 63 -19.58 1.68 33.00
N TYR A 64 -20.26 2.34 32.06
CA TYR A 64 -21.73 2.43 32.03
C TYR A 64 -22.37 1.08 31.73
N GLN A 65 -21.79 0.33 30.79
CA GLN A 65 -22.38 -0.93 30.33
C GLN A 65 -22.41 -2.00 31.42
N ILE A 66 -21.47 -1.99 32.37
CA ILE A 66 -21.48 -2.92 33.50
C ILE A 66 -22.70 -2.67 34.38
N LYS A 67 -22.95 -1.41 34.75
CA LYS A 67 -24.12 -1.05 35.55
C LYS A 67 -25.43 -1.33 34.83
N GLU A 68 -25.54 -0.85 33.60
CA GLU A 68 -26.71 -1.07 32.76
C GLU A 68 -27.00 -2.56 32.56
N GLY A 69 -25.96 -3.39 32.39
CA GLY A 69 -26.07 -4.83 32.28
C GLY A 69 -26.59 -5.50 33.56
N VAL A 70 -26.16 -5.02 34.74
CA VAL A 70 -26.66 -5.51 36.04
C VAL A 70 -28.12 -5.10 36.25
N GLU A 71 -28.48 -3.86 35.92
CA GLU A 71 -29.86 -3.34 36.02
C GLU A 71 -30.84 -4.05 35.07
N ASN A 72 -30.38 -4.41 33.86
CA ASN A 72 -31.17 -5.12 32.85
C ASN A 72 -31.19 -6.65 33.00
N ASP A 73 -30.84 -7.17 34.19
CA ASP A 73 -30.87 -8.61 34.52
C ASP A 73 -30.01 -9.50 33.59
N ASN A 74 -28.88 -8.98 33.08
CA ASN A 74 -27.92 -9.78 32.34
C ASN A 74 -27.08 -10.64 33.31
N LYS A 75 -27.41 -11.93 33.41
CA LYS A 75 -26.74 -12.91 34.29
C LYS A 75 -25.22 -12.93 34.17
N GLY A 76 -24.68 -12.79 32.95
CA GLY A 76 -23.23 -12.76 32.73
C GLY A 76 -22.58 -11.50 33.32
N MET A 77 -23.26 -10.35 33.23
CA MET A 77 -22.81 -9.11 33.85
C MET A 77 -22.98 -9.12 35.37
N GLN A 78 -24.04 -9.74 35.89
CA GLN A 78 -24.22 -9.95 37.33
C GLN A 78 -23.09 -10.81 37.91
N ARG A 79 -22.71 -11.89 37.23
CA ARG A 79 -21.57 -12.73 37.63
C ARG A 79 -20.26 -11.95 37.67
N ILE A 80 -19.99 -11.15 36.64
CA ILE A 80 -18.81 -10.28 36.60
C ILE A 80 -18.87 -9.29 37.78
N TRP A 81 -19.99 -8.59 37.96
CA TRP A 81 -20.16 -7.61 39.03
C TRP A 81 -20.01 -8.22 40.42
N GLU A 82 -20.54 -9.42 40.68
CA GLU A 82 -20.39 -10.11 41.96
C GLU A 82 -18.91 -10.32 42.33
N MET A 83 -18.09 -10.73 41.37
CA MET A 83 -16.69 -11.08 41.59
C MET A 83 -15.73 -9.88 41.56
N LEU A 84 -16.14 -8.71 41.07
CA LEU A 84 -15.33 -7.49 41.15
C LEU A 84 -15.08 -7.07 42.62
N SER A 85 -13.91 -6.52 42.89
CA SER A 85 -13.57 -6.02 44.23
C SER A 85 -14.40 -4.80 44.60
N GLN A 86 -14.53 -4.55 45.91
CA GLN A 86 -15.23 -3.36 46.38
C GLN A 86 -14.51 -2.07 45.93
N GLU A 87 -13.19 -2.11 45.70
CA GLU A 87 -12.43 -0.96 45.22
C GLU A 87 -12.86 -0.57 43.80
N VAL A 88 -12.93 -1.54 42.87
CA VAL A 88 -13.34 -1.28 41.49
C VAL A 88 -14.82 -0.94 41.40
N LYS A 89 -15.70 -1.58 42.18
CA LYS A 89 -17.12 -1.18 42.30
C LYS A 89 -17.26 0.30 42.66
N ASN A 90 -16.52 0.75 43.69
CA ASN A 90 -16.53 2.16 44.09
C ASN A 90 -15.99 3.08 42.98
N LYS A 91 -14.98 2.68 42.20
CA LYS A 91 -14.46 3.46 41.07
C LYS A 91 -15.49 3.55 39.92
N VAL A 92 -16.18 2.46 39.63
CA VAL A 92 -17.28 2.41 38.65
C VAL A 92 -18.41 3.34 39.09
N ASP A 93 -18.81 3.27 40.37
CA ASP A 93 -19.85 4.13 40.94
C ASP A 93 -19.51 5.61 40.87
N ASN A 94 -18.28 5.98 41.23
CA ASN A 94 -17.82 7.36 41.17
C ASN A 94 -17.70 7.91 39.74
N ALA A 95 -17.47 7.04 38.74
CA ALA A 95 -17.41 7.42 37.33
C ALA A 95 -18.80 7.45 36.65
N THR A 96 -19.83 6.90 37.31
CA THR A 96 -21.22 6.82 36.83
C THR A 96 -22.19 7.19 37.97
N PRO A 97 -22.16 8.45 38.43
CA PRO A 97 -23.06 8.91 39.49
C PRO A 97 -24.53 8.78 39.05
N ASP A 98 -25.38 8.39 39.98
CA ASP A 98 -26.85 8.39 39.80
C ASP A 98 -27.32 9.80 39.43
N GLU A 99 -28.27 9.92 38.49
CA GLU A 99 -28.85 11.22 38.10
C GLU A 99 -29.45 11.98 39.30
N ASN A 100 -29.77 11.26 40.38
CA ASN A 100 -30.31 11.82 41.63
C ASN A 100 -29.26 12.05 42.73
N ALA A 101 -27.98 11.79 42.48
CA ALA A 101 -26.92 12.00 43.46
C ALA A 101 -26.51 13.47 43.54
N ASP A 102 -26.67 14.06 44.72
CA ASP A 102 -26.33 15.46 45.05
C ASP A 102 -24.81 15.64 45.14
N SER A 103 -24.10 15.47 44.01
CA SER A 103 -22.64 15.52 43.93
C SER A 103 -22.16 16.73 43.12
N ASP A 104 -21.45 17.65 43.79
CA ASP A 104 -20.82 18.84 43.18
C ASP A 104 -19.62 18.52 42.25
N ARG A 105 -19.25 17.23 42.12
CA ARG A 105 -18.06 16.82 41.37
C ARG A 105 -18.40 16.56 39.89
N LYS A 106 -17.85 17.38 39.01
CA LYS A 106 -17.93 17.20 37.55
C LYS A 106 -17.05 16.02 37.11
N VAL A 107 -17.67 14.87 36.80
CA VAL A 107 -16.96 13.68 36.31
C VAL A 107 -16.41 13.93 34.90
N THR A 108 -15.12 13.69 34.71
CA THR A 108 -14.45 13.88 33.41
C THR A 108 -14.32 12.55 32.65
N ASP A 109 -14.12 12.61 31.33
CA ASP A 109 -13.81 11.41 30.54
C ASP A 109 -12.50 10.75 30.99
N VAL A 110 -11.57 11.52 31.57
CA VAL A 110 -10.33 11.00 32.16
C VAL A 110 -10.61 10.12 33.39
N ASP A 111 -11.54 10.54 34.28
CA ASP A 111 -11.96 9.72 35.43
C ASP A 111 -12.57 8.39 34.97
N ARG A 112 -13.37 8.42 33.89
CA ARG A 112 -13.99 7.21 33.29
C ARG A 112 -12.96 6.28 32.66
N ILE A 113 -11.93 6.82 31.99
CA ILE A 113 -10.84 6.02 31.42
C ILE A 113 -10.04 5.32 32.52
N PHE A 114 -9.73 6.00 33.64
CA PHE A 114 -9.05 5.37 34.77
C PHE A 114 -9.90 4.28 35.45
N ALA A 115 -11.21 4.49 35.56
CA ALA A 115 -12.12 3.46 36.01
C ALA A 115 -12.14 2.26 35.04
N ALA A 116 -12.19 2.51 33.72
CA ALA A 116 -12.11 1.47 32.70
C ALA A 116 -10.79 0.68 32.73
N GLN A 117 -9.66 1.33 32.98
CA GLN A 117 -8.36 0.66 33.20
C GLN A 117 -8.41 -0.27 34.41
N SER A 118 -9.00 0.18 35.52
CA SER A 118 -9.12 -0.64 36.73
C SER A 118 -10.05 -1.83 36.52
N VAL A 119 -11.16 -1.62 35.80
CA VAL A 119 -12.10 -2.68 35.40
C VAL A 119 -11.40 -3.73 34.53
N VAL A 120 -10.69 -3.32 33.48
CA VAL A 120 -9.97 -4.28 32.59
C VAL A 120 -8.89 -5.05 33.35
N GLY A 121 -8.22 -4.41 34.31
CA GLY A 121 -7.30 -5.09 35.23
C GLY A 121 -7.97 -6.25 35.96
N GLU A 122 -9.08 -5.99 36.64
CA GLU A 122 -9.81 -7.04 37.36
C GLU A 122 -10.48 -8.06 36.43
N LEU A 123 -10.92 -7.67 35.23
CA LEU A 123 -11.43 -8.64 34.25
C LEU A 123 -10.36 -9.66 33.86
N ASN A 124 -9.08 -9.28 33.79
CA ASN A 124 -7.98 -10.22 33.56
C ASN A 124 -7.77 -11.16 34.75
N ASP A 125 -7.87 -10.65 35.98
CA ASP A 125 -7.81 -11.49 37.18
C ASP A 125 -8.96 -12.52 37.20
N LEU A 126 -10.17 -12.11 36.79
CA LEU A 126 -11.33 -13.00 36.66
C LEU A 126 -11.16 -14.05 35.56
N ILE A 127 -10.42 -13.74 34.49
CA ILE A 127 -10.12 -14.72 33.44
C ILE A 127 -9.27 -15.86 34.01
N GLU A 128 -8.32 -15.54 34.88
CA GLU A 128 -7.43 -16.50 35.52
C GLU A 128 -8.11 -17.31 36.63
N ASP A 129 -9.24 -16.83 37.17
CA ASP A 129 -9.99 -17.49 38.24
C ASP A 129 -10.73 -18.77 37.76
N PRO A 130 -10.39 -19.96 38.28
CA PRO A 130 -11.08 -21.20 37.95
C PRO A 130 -12.56 -21.22 38.36
N GLU A 131 -12.96 -20.42 39.33
CA GLU A 131 -14.34 -20.36 39.83
C GLU A 131 -15.24 -19.42 39.02
N PHE A 132 -14.70 -18.64 38.07
CA PHE A 132 -15.49 -17.69 37.29
C PHE A 132 -16.68 -18.35 36.56
N PHE A 133 -16.43 -19.49 35.91
CA PHE A 133 -17.45 -20.21 35.15
C PHE A 133 -18.41 -20.99 36.06
N ARG A 134 -19.71 -20.71 35.92
CA ARG A 134 -20.80 -21.46 36.55
C ARG A 134 -21.96 -21.62 35.58
N ASP A 135 -22.35 -22.85 35.30
CA ASP A 135 -23.31 -23.20 34.23
C ASP A 135 -24.66 -22.44 34.32
N GLN A 136 -25.14 -22.18 35.55
CA GLN A 136 -26.43 -21.50 35.78
C GLN A 136 -26.46 -20.01 35.34
N ASP A 137 -25.28 -19.39 35.22
CA ASP A 137 -25.12 -17.95 34.95
C ASP A 137 -25.07 -17.66 33.44
N TRP A 138 -25.04 -18.71 32.59
CA TRP A 138 -24.87 -18.59 31.14
C TRP A 138 -25.96 -19.35 30.36
N ASP A 139 -26.61 -18.70 29.40
CA ASP A 139 -27.54 -19.36 28.48
C ASP A 139 -26.79 -19.88 27.24
N SER A 140 -26.51 -21.18 27.21
CA SER A 140 -25.74 -21.84 26.15
C SER A 140 -26.31 -21.62 24.73
N LYS A 141 -27.61 -21.32 24.59
CA LYS A 141 -28.23 -21.03 23.29
C LYS A 141 -27.91 -19.63 22.77
N LYS A 142 -27.59 -18.67 23.65
CA LYS A 142 -27.24 -17.28 23.29
C LYS A 142 -25.75 -17.10 23.05
N LEU A 143 -24.91 -18.00 23.54
CA LEU A 143 -23.45 -17.93 23.38
C LEU A 143 -23.00 -18.18 21.94
N GLY A 144 -21.88 -17.59 21.52
CA GLY A 144 -21.26 -17.84 20.23
C GLY A 144 -20.74 -19.28 20.06
N SER A 145 -20.46 -19.68 18.81
CA SER A 145 -20.05 -21.06 18.45
C SER A 145 -18.78 -21.55 19.14
N GLU A 146 -17.84 -20.66 19.47
CA GLU A 146 -16.60 -21.00 20.18
C GLU A 146 -16.84 -21.38 21.64
N ALA A 147 -17.67 -20.62 22.38
CA ALA A 147 -18.01 -20.94 23.76
C ALA A 147 -18.81 -22.25 23.81
N ARG A 148 -19.78 -22.45 22.91
CA ARG A 148 -20.51 -23.73 22.81
C ARG A 148 -19.57 -24.90 22.57
N GLY A 149 -18.59 -24.77 21.68
CA GLY A 149 -17.62 -25.84 21.42
C GLY A 149 -16.74 -26.22 22.62
N TYR A 150 -16.52 -25.29 23.57
CA TYR A 150 -15.88 -25.61 24.85
C TYR A 150 -16.85 -26.23 25.86
N LEU A 151 -18.12 -25.81 25.88
CA LEU A 151 -19.15 -26.32 26.79
C LEU A 151 -19.69 -27.70 26.40
N GLU A 152 -19.62 -28.06 25.11
CA GLU A 152 -19.91 -29.41 24.61
C GLU A 152 -18.85 -30.43 25.05
N LYS A 153 -17.63 -29.97 25.32
CA LYS A 153 -16.59 -30.73 25.99
C LYS A 153 -16.80 -30.54 27.49
N ASP A 154 -16.79 -31.62 28.27
CA ASP A 154 -16.91 -31.49 29.73
C ASP A 154 -15.90 -30.47 30.27
N VAL A 155 -16.35 -29.39 30.93
CA VAL A 155 -15.50 -28.26 31.36
C VAL A 155 -14.40 -28.74 32.32
N ALA A 156 -14.65 -29.81 33.07
CA ALA A 156 -13.65 -30.43 33.94
C ALA A 156 -12.49 -31.07 33.16
N SER A 157 -12.69 -31.42 31.89
CA SER A 157 -11.68 -32.01 31.00
C SER A 157 -10.83 -30.97 30.25
N LEU A 158 -11.17 -29.67 30.34
CA LEU A 158 -10.43 -28.59 29.70
C LEU A 158 -9.11 -28.30 30.42
N THR A 159 -8.08 -27.98 29.66
CA THR A 159 -6.81 -27.45 30.19
C THR A 159 -7.00 -26.06 30.80
N GLU A 160 -6.12 -25.64 31.71
CA GLU A 160 -6.22 -24.33 32.36
C GLU A 160 -6.27 -23.15 31.35
N LYS A 161 -5.43 -23.17 30.30
CA LYS A 161 -5.50 -22.15 29.23
C LYS A 161 -6.83 -22.18 28.45
N GLN A 162 -7.46 -23.34 28.29
CA GLN A 162 -8.77 -23.45 27.64
C GLN A 162 -9.89 -22.89 28.52
N LYS A 163 -9.81 -23.10 29.84
CA LYS A 163 -10.73 -22.48 30.81
C LYS A 163 -10.60 -20.96 30.82
N GLN A 164 -9.38 -20.45 30.86
CA GLN A 164 -9.10 -19.00 30.74
C GLN A 164 -9.65 -18.44 29.41
N ARG A 165 -9.47 -19.17 28.30
CA ARG A 165 -10.03 -18.75 27.01
C ARG A 165 -11.55 -18.72 27.02
N LEU A 166 -12.19 -19.72 27.62
CA LEU A 166 -13.63 -19.76 27.81
C LEU A 166 -14.09 -18.55 28.64
N ASN A 167 -13.47 -18.29 29.79
CA ASN A 167 -13.78 -17.15 30.66
C ASN A 167 -13.72 -15.82 29.90
N ARG A 168 -12.65 -15.60 29.13
CA ARG A 168 -12.53 -14.39 28.29
C ARG A 168 -13.64 -14.26 27.26
N VAL A 169 -13.97 -15.35 26.56
CA VAL A 169 -15.04 -15.34 25.56
C VAL A 169 -16.36 -14.98 26.23
N LEU A 170 -16.67 -15.58 27.37
CA LEU A 170 -17.88 -15.29 28.14
C LEU A 170 -17.95 -13.82 28.58
N ILE A 171 -16.84 -13.26 29.06
CA ILE A 171 -16.73 -11.82 29.36
C ILE A 171 -17.07 -11.00 28.12
N SER A 172 -16.44 -11.25 26.98
CA SER A 172 -16.69 -10.47 25.76
C SER A 172 -18.14 -10.53 25.26
N GLU A 173 -18.81 -11.67 25.42
CA GLU A 173 -20.22 -11.86 25.06
C GLU A 173 -21.14 -11.07 26.01
N SER A 174 -20.81 -10.99 27.31
CA SER A 174 -21.53 -10.14 28.27
C SER A 174 -21.51 -8.67 27.88
N PHE A 175 -20.38 -8.18 27.33
CA PHE A 175 -20.20 -6.78 26.90
C PHE A 175 -20.74 -6.47 25.50
N GLY A 176 -21.47 -7.39 24.84
CA GLY A 176 -22.17 -7.10 23.59
C GLY A 176 -21.30 -6.51 22.47
N GLY A 177 -20.01 -6.86 22.42
CA GLY A 177 -19.05 -6.37 21.43
C GLY A 177 -18.31 -5.08 21.79
N MET A 178 -18.56 -4.48 22.96
CA MET A 178 -17.78 -3.34 23.46
C MET A 178 -16.37 -3.76 23.87
N VAL A 179 -16.25 -4.93 24.49
CA VAL A 179 -14.99 -5.67 24.66
C VAL A 179 -14.90 -6.70 23.54
N ARG A 180 -13.87 -6.61 22.71
CA ARG A 180 -13.63 -7.57 21.63
C ARG A 180 -13.30 -8.95 22.21
N LYS A 181 -13.84 -9.98 21.55
CA LYS A 181 -13.56 -11.40 21.86
C LYS A 181 -12.08 -11.80 21.76
N GLY A 182 -11.26 -11.03 21.04
CA GLY A 182 -9.86 -11.37 20.78
C GLY A 182 -9.70 -12.44 19.69
N ALA A 183 -8.47 -12.65 19.24
CA ALA A 183 -8.16 -13.70 18.27
C ALA A 183 -8.27 -15.08 18.93
N LYS A 184 -8.44 -16.17 18.17
CA LYS A 184 -8.46 -17.52 18.75
C LYS A 184 -7.09 -17.96 19.28
N SER A 185 -6.04 -17.35 18.74
CA SER A 185 -4.64 -17.64 19.01
C SER A 185 -3.92 -16.36 19.42
N SER A 186 -2.98 -16.49 20.35
CA SER A 186 -1.99 -15.47 20.69
C SER A 186 -0.57 -16.05 20.62
N LEU A 187 0.43 -15.17 20.54
CA LEU A 187 1.83 -15.54 20.54
C LEU A 187 2.49 -15.15 21.85
N ASP A 188 3.01 -16.15 22.53
CA ASP A 188 3.80 -15.99 23.75
C ASP A 188 5.28 -15.90 23.35
N PHE A 189 5.95 -14.83 23.78
CA PHE A 189 7.37 -14.59 23.54
C PHE A 189 8.22 -15.10 24.70
N TYR A 190 9.20 -15.95 24.42
CA TYR A 190 10.09 -16.52 25.42
C TYR A 190 11.54 -16.13 25.14
N TYR A 191 12.29 -15.79 26.18
CA TYR A 191 13.75 -15.70 26.13
C TYR A 191 14.35 -16.80 27.01
N GLY A 192 14.76 -17.90 26.39
CA GLY A 192 15.11 -19.12 27.11
C GLY A 192 13.90 -19.63 27.91
N PRO A 193 14.01 -19.92 29.21
CA PRO A 193 12.88 -20.37 30.01
C PRO A 193 11.94 -19.24 30.47
N PHE A 194 12.30 -17.97 30.26
CA PHE A 194 11.58 -16.83 30.81
C PHE A 194 10.50 -16.33 29.85
N ASP A 195 9.28 -16.22 30.34
CA ASP A 195 8.16 -15.61 29.62
C ASP A 195 8.31 -14.08 29.62
N TRP A 196 8.40 -13.51 28.43
CA TRP A 196 8.51 -12.06 28.19
C TRP A 196 7.25 -11.50 27.50
N SER A 197 6.21 -12.30 27.31
CA SER A 197 4.97 -11.92 26.62
C SER A 197 4.33 -10.67 27.22
N GLY A 198 4.23 -10.56 28.55
CA GLY A 198 3.67 -9.39 29.23
C GLY A 198 4.44 -8.10 28.94
N ALA A 199 5.78 -8.12 29.05
CA ALA A 199 6.63 -6.95 28.77
C ALA A 199 6.65 -6.57 27.28
N LEU A 200 6.53 -7.56 26.40
CA LEU A 200 6.57 -7.38 24.95
C LEU A 200 5.19 -7.16 24.31
N SER A 201 4.10 -7.34 25.06
CA SER A 201 2.71 -7.18 24.58
C SER A 201 2.40 -5.77 24.05
N ASN A 202 3.10 -4.75 24.57
CA ASN A 202 2.99 -3.37 24.10
C ASN A 202 3.87 -3.07 22.86
N LEU A 203 4.89 -3.89 22.60
CA LEU A 203 5.85 -3.71 21.50
C LEU A 203 5.49 -4.55 20.26
N PHE A 204 4.88 -5.72 20.46
CA PHE A 204 4.55 -6.66 19.40
C PHE A 204 3.06 -7.03 19.43
N MET A 205 2.44 -7.16 18.25
CA MET A 205 1.07 -7.64 18.12
C MET A 205 0.99 -9.11 18.53
N THR A 206 0.56 -9.39 19.77
CA THR A 206 0.48 -10.76 20.30
C THR A 206 -0.77 -11.53 19.84
N ASN A 207 -1.76 -10.90 19.20
CA ASN A 207 -3.02 -11.53 18.78
C ASN A 207 -3.01 -12.11 17.36
N LEU A 208 -1.85 -12.58 16.92
CA LEU A 208 -1.69 -13.16 15.59
C LEU A 208 -1.65 -14.68 15.73
N SER A 209 -2.22 -15.41 14.77
CA SER A 209 -1.83 -16.80 14.61
C SER A 209 -0.36 -16.88 14.20
N GLN A 210 0.25 -18.04 14.41
CA GLN A 210 1.64 -18.25 13.99
C GLN A 210 1.81 -17.95 12.48
N ASP A 211 0.83 -18.30 11.65
CA ASP A 211 0.84 -18.01 10.21
C ASP A 211 0.73 -16.52 9.89
N GLN A 212 -0.14 -15.79 10.60
CA GLN A 212 -0.29 -14.35 10.42
C GLN A 212 0.98 -13.61 10.85
N PHE A 213 1.61 -14.03 11.94
CA PHE A 213 2.88 -13.49 12.39
C PHE A 213 4.02 -13.83 11.44
N ALA A 214 4.08 -15.06 10.93
CA ALA A 214 5.03 -15.44 9.90
C ALA A 214 4.87 -14.57 8.65
N SER A 215 3.63 -14.31 8.21
CA SER A 215 3.33 -13.41 7.08
C SER A 215 3.76 -11.97 7.37
N GLN A 216 3.46 -11.43 8.55
CA GLN A 216 3.88 -10.08 8.93
C GLN A 216 5.40 -9.94 9.01
N ILE A 217 6.09 -10.89 9.66
CA ILE A 217 7.56 -10.92 9.69
C ILE A 217 8.10 -10.99 8.28
N SER A 218 7.57 -11.88 7.42
CA SER A 218 8.05 -12.02 6.04
C SER A 218 7.87 -10.74 5.23
N SER A 219 6.82 -9.96 5.48
CA SER A 219 6.60 -8.66 4.84
C SER A 219 7.53 -7.54 5.35
N THR A 220 8.01 -7.66 6.59
CA THR A 220 8.78 -6.60 7.28
C THR A 220 10.28 -6.90 7.29
N ILE A 221 10.67 -8.17 7.26
CA ILE A 221 12.05 -8.63 7.42
C ILE A 221 12.95 -8.02 6.35
N THR A 222 12.50 -7.90 5.10
CA THR A 222 13.32 -7.33 4.03
C THR A 222 13.62 -5.85 4.27
N ARG A 223 12.66 -5.08 4.83
CA ARG A 223 12.89 -3.68 5.24
C ARG A 223 13.82 -3.60 6.46
N PHE A 224 13.68 -4.51 7.41
CA PHE A 224 14.57 -4.59 8.57
C PHE A 224 16.02 -4.91 8.16
N LEU A 225 16.21 -5.90 7.28
CA LEU A 225 17.52 -6.27 6.73
C LEU A 225 18.17 -5.10 5.99
N ASP A 226 17.38 -4.30 5.26
CA ASP A 226 17.85 -3.09 4.56
C ASP A 226 18.29 -1.96 5.51
N LYS A 227 17.43 -1.59 6.46
CA LYS A 227 17.71 -0.41 7.29
C LYS A 227 18.72 -0.70 8.39
N VAL A 228 18.64 -1.86 9.01
CA VAL A 228 19.45 -2.19 10.20
C VAL A 228 20.72 -2.97 9.81
N VAL A 229 20.56 -4.13 9.17
CA VAL A 229 21.68 -5.04 8.92
C VAL A 229 22.59 -4.49 7.82
N LEU A 230 22.01 -3.99 6.72
CA LEU A 230 22.77 -3.40 5.63
C LEU A 230 23.46 -2.11 6.07
N SER A 231 22.79 -1.14 6.69
CA SER A 231 23.44 0.14 7.08
C SER A 231 24.56 -0.04 8.12
N ILE A 232 24.27 -0.68 9.26
CA ILE A 232 25.23 -0.80 10.37
C ILE A 232 26.31 -1.82 10.02
N GLY A 233 25.91 -2.97 9.48
CA GLY A 233 26.84 -4.02 9.09
C GLY A 233 27.83 -3.53 8.04
N LEU A 234 27.36 -2.79 7.01
CA LEU A 234 28.22 -2.24 5.97
C LEU A 234 29.23 -1.23 6.52
N LEU A 235 28.83 -0.37 7.45
CA LEU A 235 29.74 0.58 8.10
C LEU A 235 30.87 -0.15 8.85
N ILE A 236 30.52 -1.18 9.63
CA ILE A 236 31.51 -2.01 10.33
C ILE A 236 32.41 -2.74 9.33
N ALA A 237 31.84 -3.28 8.25
CA ALA A 237 32.59 -3.95 7.19
C ALA A 237 33.61 -3.03 6.52
N ILE A 238 33.23 -1.78 6.20
CA ILE A 238 34.12 -0.78 5.62
C ILE A 238 35.21 -0.40 6.61
N LEU A 239 34.87 -0.14 7.88
CA LEU A 239 35.83 0.21 8.92
C LEU A 239 36.93 -0.85 9.06
N VAL A 240 36.54 -2.12 9.08
CA VAL A 240 37.45 -3.27 9.22
C VAL A 240 38.31 -3.48 7.97
N THR A 241 37.77 -3.20 6.78
CA THR A 241 38.46 -3.46 5.50
C THR A 241 39.22 -2.24 4.95
N ALA A 242 39.00 -1.04 5.50
CA ALA A 242 39.57 0.20 5.01
C ALA A 242 41.11 0.19 4.96
N ASN A 243 41.77 -0.56 5.85
CA ASN A 243 43.25 -0.61 5.89
C ASN A 243 43.87 -1.56 4.86
N VAL A 244 43.09 -2.50 4.30
CA VAL A 244 43.60 -3.58 3.44
C VAL A 244 44.32 -3.03 2.21
N VAL A 245 43.76 -1.98 1.59
CA VAL A 245 44.31 -1.36 0.39
C VAL A 245 45.45 -0.39 0.74
N PRO A 246 45.25 0.67 1.56
CA PRO A 246 46.31 1.62 1.93
C PRO A 246 47.61 0.94 2.38
N GLN A 247 47.54 -0.03 3.30
CA GLN A 247 48.70 -0.73 3.84
C GLN A 247 49.47 -1.52 2.78
N THR A 248 48.77 -2.06 1.76
CA THR A 248 49.42 -2.79 0.67
C THR A 248 50.23 -1.84 -0.23
N PHE A 249 49.86 -0.56 -0.30
CA PHE A 249 50.47 0.46 -1.16
C PHE A 249 51.41 1.41 -0.40
N GLU A 250 51.73 1.12 0.86
CA GLU A 250 52.79 1.82 1.59
C GLU A 250 54.18 1.52 0.99
N PRO A 251 55.09 2.52 0.96
CA PRO A 251 56.45 2.35 0.44
C PRO A 251 57.22 1.31 1.27
N GLY A 252 57.65 0.23 0.64
CA GLY A 252 58.30 -0.93 1.28
C GLY A 252 57.60 -2.25 0.95
N THR A 253 56.34 -2.40 1.35
CA THR A 253 55.51 -3.60 1.05
C THR A 253 55.27 -3.74 -0.45
N LEU A 254 55.00 -2.62 -1.13
CA LEU A 254 54.72 -2.62 -2.56
C LEU A 254 55.92 -3.10 -3.40
N ASN A 255 57.13 -2.64 -3.08
CA ASN A 255 58.36 -3.02 -3.79
C ASN A 255 58.67 -4.52 -3.66
N LEU A 256 58.36 -5.10 -2.49
CA LEU A 256 58.48 -6.55 -2.27
C LEU A 256 57.48 -7.34 -3.12
N LEU A 257 56.25 -6.85 -3.29
CA LEU A 257 55.23 -7.51 -4.10
C LEU A 257 55.49 -7.37 -5.61
N LEU A 258 56.02 -6.23 -6.05
CA LEU A 258 56.38 -5.97 -7.45
C LEU A 258 57.67 -6.67 -7.90
N SER A 259 58.48 -7.21 -6.98
CA SER A 259 59.62 -8.07 -7.34
C SER A 259 59.19 -9.40 -8.00
N LYS A 260 57.91 -9.78 -7.86
CA LYS A 260 57.29 -10.90 -8.57
C LYS A 260 56.66 -10.41 -9.88
N PRO A 261 56.66 -11.21 -10.96
CA PRO A 261 56.07 -10.82 -12.25
C PRO A 261 54.54 -10.81 -12.19
N VAL A 262 53.97 -9.78 -11.56
CA VAL A 262 52.54 -9.60 -11.35
C VAL A 262 52.10 -8.27 -11.98
N SER A 263 51.07 -8.31 -12.82
CA SER A 263 50.49 -7.09 -13.39
C SER A 263 49.96 -6.17 -12.29
N ARG A 264 50.29 -4.88 -12.33
CA ARG A 264 49.80 -3.85 -11.41
C ARG A 264 48.27 -3.89 -11.24
N MET A 265 47.52 -3.89 -12.34
CA MET A 265 46.05 -3.98 -12.30
C MET A 265 45.54 -5.25 -11.59
N GLY A 266 46.16 -6.40 -11.87
CA GLY A 266 45.79 -7.66 -11.22
C GLY A 266 46.14 -7.71 -9.73
N LEU A 267 47.16 -6.98 -9.26
CA LEU A 267 47.46 -6.85 -7.83
C LEU A 267 46.36 -6.07 -7.10
N PHE A 268 45.94 -4.93 -7.65
CA PHE A 268 44.83 -4.14 -7.10
C PHE A 268 43.53 -4.94 -7.08
N LEU A 269 43.17 -5.57 -8.20
CA LEU A 269 41.93 -6.34 -8.29
C LEU A 269 41.94 -7.56 -7.36
N ALA A 270 43.08 -8.25 -7.20
CA ALA A 270 43.18 -9.35 -6.25
C ALA A 270 43.00 -8.89 -4.79
N LYS A 271 43.49 -7.70 -4.44
CA LYS A 271 43.29 -7.12 -3.10
C LYS A 271 41.84 -6.70 -2.88
N PHE A 272 41.22 -6.09 -3.89
CA PHE A 272 39.80 -5.76 -3.87
C PHE A 272 38.92 -7.01 -3.65
N VAL A 273 39.17 -8.08 -4.41
CA VAL A 273 38.46 -9.36 -4.27
C VAL A 273 38.76 -10.01 -2.91
N GLY A 274 39.98 -9.90 -2.40
CA GLY A 274 40.35 -10.37 -1.06
C GLY A 274 39.53 -9.70 0.06
N GLY A 275 39.31 -8.38 -0.03
CA GLY A 275 38.42 -7.65 0.89
C GLY A 275 36.96 -8.11 0.78
N CYS A 276 36.47 -8.36 -0.43
CA CYS A 276 35.12 -8.89 -0.66
C CYS A 276 34.95 -10.30 -0.08
N MET A 277 35.94 -11.19 -0.25
CA MET A 277 35.92 -12.55 0.32
C MET A 277 35.95 -12.55 1.84
N PHE A 278 36.72 -11.64 2.46
CA PHE A 278 36.74 -11.46 3.92
C PHE A 278 35.33 -11.16 4.44
N ILE A 279 34.62 -10.22 3.81
CA ILE A 279 33.25 -9.87 4.21
C ILE A 279 32.24 -10.96 3.84
N ALA A 280 32.44 -11.69 2.74
CA ALA A 280 31.58 -12.80 2.37
C ALA A 280 31.52 -13.89 3.46
N LEU A 281 32.65 -14.20 4.12
CA LEU A 281 32.68 -15.13 5.25
C LEU A 281 31.88 -14.64 6.46
N CYS A 282 32.05 -13.36 6.83
CA CYS A 282 31.30 -12.76 7.92
C CYS A 282 29.79 -12.69 7.62
N ALA A 283 29.42 -12.28 6.41
CA ALA A 283 28.04 -12.22 5.95
C ALA A 283 27.40 -13.61 5.95
N MET A 284 28.09 -14.63 5.44
CA MET A 284 27.59 -16.01 5.43
C MET A 284 27.28 -16.48 6.86
N LEU A 285 28.17 -16.24 7.83
CA LEU A 285 27.93 -16.62 9.22
C LEU A 285 26.74 -15.87 9.83
N LEU A 286 26.66 -14.55 9.61
CA LEU A 286 25.60 -13.71 10.16
C LEU A 286 24.22 -14.09 9.60
N PHE A 287 24.06 -14.12 8.27
CA PHE A 287 22.78 -14.39 7.63
C PHE A 287 22.36 -15.85 7.76
N ALA A 288 23.28 -16.82 7.66
CA ALA A 288 22.94 -18.23 7.90
C ALA A 288 22.57 -18.48 9.38
N GLY A 289 23.24 -17.82 10.31
CA GLY A 289 22.91 -17.88 11.73
C GLY A 289 21.54 -17.29 12.05
N LEU A 290 21.23 -16.12 11.48
CA LEU A 290 19.90 -15.50 11.61
C LEU A 290 18.80 -16.36 10.98
N TRP A 291 19.05 -16.92 9.80
CA TRP A 291 18.12 -17.83 9.14
C TRP A 291 17.84 -19.10 9.97
N LEU A 292 18.89 -19.69 10.55
CA LEU A 292 18.77 -20.85 11.42
C LEU A 292 18.01 -20.50 12.72
N TRP A 293 18.31 -19.34 13.32
CA TRP A 293 17.58 -18.88 14.50
C TRP A 293 16.10 -18.63 14.19
N MET A 294 15.76 -17.96 13.08
CA MET A 294 14.37 -17.74 12.69
C MET A 294 13.61 -19.06 12.45
N GLY A 295 14.26 -20.02 11.79
CA GLY A 295 13.68 -21.33 11.53
C GLY A 295 13.42 -22.14 12.80
N LEU A 296 14.39 -22.16 13.73
CA LEU A 296 14.29 -22.94 14.96
C LEU A 296 13.51 -22.26 16.09
N GLY A 297 13.65 -20.93 16.23
CA GLY A 297 13.05 -20.14 17.30
C GLY A 297 11.67 -19.59 16.98
N LEU A 298 11.44 -19.15 15.74
CA LEU A 298 10.17 -18.55 15.31
C LEU A 298 9.31 -19.48 14.43
N GLY A 299 9.90 -20.57 13.93
CA GLY A 299 9.26 -21.45 12.95
C GLY A 299 9.19 -20.85 11.54
N ILE A 300 9.94 -19.77 11.27
CA ILE A 300 9.86 -19.01 10.02
C ILE A 300 11.10 -19.30 9.15
N TRP A 301 10.90 -19.97 8.03
CA TRP A 301 11.96 -20.34 7.10
C TRP A 301 11.95 -19.44 5.86
N GLU A 302 12.41 -18.20 6.04
CA GLU A 302 12.35 -17.19 4.98
C GLU A 302 13.58 -17.25 4.04
N ARG A 303 13.35 -17.42 2.73
CA ARG A 303 14.42 -17.51 1.73
C ARG A 303 15.10 -16.17 1.50
N ALA A 304 14.39 -15.05 1.70
CA ALA A 304 14.93 -13.70 1.55
C ALA A 304 16.21 -13.47 2.36
N VAL A 305 16.33 -14.07 3.54
CA VAL A 305 17.49 -13.93 4.43
C VAL A 305 18.76 -14.52 3.78
N LEU A 306 18.66 -15.68 3.12
CA LEU A 306 19.80 -16.30 2.46
C LEU A 306 20.17 -15.59 1.15
N ILE A 307 19.17 -15.14 0.39
CA ILE A 307 19.36 -14.36 -0.84
C ILE A 307 20.03 -13.01 -0.54
N SER A 308 19.90 -12.51 0.69
CA SER A 308 20.58 -11.30 1.13
C SER A 308 22.11 -11.44 1.21
N ILE A 309 22.67 -12.66 1.30
CA ILE A 309 24.14 -12.88 1.35
C ILE A 309 24.86 -12.37 0.09
N PRO A 310 24.57 -12.88 -1.13
CA PRO A 310 25.23 -12.41 -2.33
C PRO A 310 24.98 -10.91 -2.58
N LEU A 311 23.78 -10.44 -2.25
CA LEU A 311 23.41 -9.05 -2.41
C LEU A 311 24.18 -8.13 -1.47
N TYR A 312 24.36 -8.52 -0.21
CA TYR A 312 25.18 -7.80 0.76
C TYR A 312 26.64 -7.69 0.30
N ILE A 313 27.20 -8.74 -0.31
CA ILE A 313 28.55 -8.72 -0.87
C ILE A 313 28.65 -7.72 -2.03
N VAL A 314 27.63 -7.66 -2.91
CA VAL A 314 27.60 -6.69 -4.02
C VAL A 314 27.51 -5.25 -3.50
N VAL A 315 26.61 -4.98 -2.55
CA VAL A 315 26.49 -3.65 -1.92
C VAL A 315 27.82 -3.26 -1.27
N PHE A 316 28.43 -4.16 -0.50
CA PHE A 316 29.75 -3.95 0.07
C PHE A 316 30.79 -3.62 -1.00
N ALA A 317 30.86 -4.40 -2.09
CA ALA A 317 31.82 -4.20 -3.16
C ALA A 317 31.68 -2.83 -3.83
N ILE A 318 30.46 -2.31 -4.00
CA ILE A 318 30.20 -0.97 -4.54
C ILE A 318 30.84 0.11 -3.66
N TYR A 319 30.57 0.10 -2.35
CA TYR A 319 31.17 1.07 -1.42
C TYR A 319 32.67 0.87 -1.27
N TYR A 320 33.10 -0.38 -1.19
CA TYR A 320 34.51 -0.73 -1.08
C TYR A 320 35.30 -0.29 -2.32
N SER A 321 34.68 -0.16 -3.50
CA SER A 321 35.37 0.35 -4.69
C SER A 321 35.81 1.81 -4.52
N VAL A 322 35.01 2.64 -3.85
CA VAL A 322 35.32 4.04 -3.52
C VAL A 322 36.39 4.12 -2.43
N SER A 323 36.25 3.28 -1.39
CA SER A 323 37.25 3.13 -0.33
C SER A 323 38.61 2.72 -0.89
N ALA A 324 38.63 1.68 -1.73
CA ALA A 324 39.83 1.15 -2.36
C ALA A 324 40.48 2.17 -3.32
N PHE A 325 39.69 2.88 -4.13
CA PHE A 325 40.22 3.94 -4.98
C PHE A 325 40.88 5.06 -4.15
N THR A 326 40.19 5.53 -3.11
CA THR A 326 40.71 6.60 -2.25
C THR A 326 41.96 6.13 -1.50
N GLY A 327 41.96 4.91 -0.98
CA GLY A 327 43.11 4.30 -0.33
C GLY A 327 44.32 4.12 -1.26
N LEU A 328 44.09 3.81 -2.53
CA LEU A 328 45.13 3.71 -3.56
C LEU A 328 45.79 5.07 -3.86
N VAL A 329 44.97 6.13 -4.00
CA VAL A 329 45.45 7.48 -4.34
C VAL A 329 46.11 8.15 -3.14
N THR A 330 45.47 8.10 -1.97
CA THR A 330 45.89 8.87 -0.79
C THR A 330 46.82 8.10 0.14
N ARG A 331 46.90 6.76 0.01
CA ARG A 331 47.65 5.86 0.90
C ARG A 331 47.27 6.02 2.39
N SER A 332 46.05 6.50 2.66
CA SER A 332 45.58 6.78 4.02
C SER A 332 44.23 6.10 4.29
N THR A 333 44.20 5.30 5.36
CA THR A 333 43.01 4.58 5.83
C THR A 333 41.89 5.51 6.28
N ILE A 334 42.22 6.62 6.95
CA ILE A 334 41.23 7.58 7.47
C ILE A 334 40.49 8.24 6.29
N LEU A 335 41.23 8.73 5.31
CA LEU A 335 40.66 9.34 4.10
C LEU A 335 39.79 8.35 3.31
N ALA A 336 40.17 7.07 3.24
CA ALA A 336 39.34 6.04 2.61
C ALA A 336 37.99 5.84 3.32
N ILE A 337 37.98 5.84 4.66
CA ILE A 337 36.75 5.77 5.46
C ILE A 337 35.89 7.02 5.23
N VAL A 338 36.49 8.21 5.36
CA VAL A 338 35.78 9.49 5.20
C VAL A 338 35.17 9.63 3.80
N ALA A 339 35.92 9.29 2.75
CA ALA A 339 35.42 9.33 1.38
C ALA A 339 34.24 8.37 1.15
N THR A 340 34.27 7.19 1.77
CA THR A 340 33.17 6.23 1.68
C THR A 340 31.92 6.74 2.42
N GLY A 341 32.10 7.38 3.58
CA GLY A 341 31.01 8.04 4.32
C GLY A 341 30.39 9.22 3.55
N LEU A 342 31.22 10.05 2.91
CA LEU A 342 30.74 11.13 2.04
C LEU A 342 29.98 10.59 0.83
N PHE A 343 30.48 9.51 0.22
CA PHE A 343 29.79 8.85 -0.89
C PHE A 343 28.43 8.27 -0.47
N TRP A 344 28.35 7.66 0.71
CA TRP A 344 27.08 7.24 1.30
C TRP A 344 26.12 8.42 1.48
N ALA A 345 26.59 9.54 2.04
CA ALA A 345 25.78 10.73 2.25
C ALA A 345 25.26 11.30 0.92
N VAL A 346 26.08 11.33 -0.13
CA VAL A 346 25.66 11.77 -1.47
C VAL A 346 24.60 10.84 -2.05
N CYS A 347 24.77 9.52 -1.98
CA CYS A 347 23.76 8.57 -2.46
C CYS A 347 22.44 8.73 -1.71
N TRP A 348 22.51 8.91 -0.38
CA TRP A 348 21.34 9.17 0.44
C TRP A 348 20.66 10.49 0.07
N SER A 349 21.41 11.58 -0.11
CA SER A 349 20.87 12.88 -0.53
C SER A 349 20.20 12.82 -1.91
N VAL A 350 20.80 12.12 -2.88
CA VAL A 350 20.19 11.93 -4.21
C VAL A 350 18.88 11.14 -4.10
N GLY A 351 18.83 10.12 -3.22
CA GLY A 351 17.59 9.39 -2.91
C GLY A 351 16.53 10.27 -2.25
N MET A 352 16.90 11.10 -1.29
CA MET A 352 15.98 12.04 -0.63
C MET A 352 15.47 13.12 -1.59
N LEU A 353 16.33 13.65 -2.47
CA LEU A 353 15.92 14.56 -3.54
C LEU A 353 14.96 13.88 -4.51
N TYR A 354 15.19 12.61 -4.85
CA TYR A 354 14.26 11.86 -5.68
C TYR A 354 12.89 11.75 -5.03
N LEU A 355 12.81 11.32 -3.75
CA LEU A 355 11.56 11.19 -3.02
C LEU A 355 10.81 12.53 -2.88
N PHE A 356 11.54 13.59 -2.56
CA PHE A 356 10.95 14.92 -2.42
C PHE A 356 10.39 15.42 -3.76
N PHE A 357 11.16 15.33 -4.84
CA PHE A 357 10.70 15.80 -6.15
C PHE A 357 9.66 14.89 -6.78
N SER A 358 9.70 13.57 -6.55
CA SER A 358 8.69 12.63 -7.05
C SER A 358 7.33 12.95 -6.45
N ALA A 359 7.26 13.07 -5.11
CA ALA A 359 6.02 13.43 -4.41
C ALA A 359 5.48 14.80 -4.86
N GLN A 360 6.37 15.76 -5.09
CA GLN A 360 6.00 17.07 -5.62
C GLN A 360 5.48 17.01 -7.06
N THR A 361 5.92 16.06 -7.87
CA THR A 361 5.44 15.90 -9.25
C THR A 361 4.19 15.04 -9.35
N GLU A 362 4.10 13.96 -8.58
CA GLU A 362 2.91 13.08 -8.48
C GLU A 362 1.68 13.90 -8.04
N ALA A 363 1.88 14.90 -7.17
CA ALA A 363 0.85 15.88 -6.78
C ALA A 363 0.20 16.67 -7.94
N PHE A 364 0.81 16.69 -9.12
CA PHE A 364 0.28 17.35 -10.33
C PHE A 364 0.05 16.38 -11.49
N GLU A 365 0.12 15.07 -11.22
CA GLU A 365 -0.09 14.06 -12.24
C GLU A 365 -1.54 14.04 -12.71
N ILE A 366 -1.73 13.94 -14.02
CA ILE A 366 -3.07 13.90 -14.60
C ILE A 366 -3.75 12.61 -14.19
N THR A 367 -4.83 12.70 -13.42
CA THR A 367 -5.62 11.56 -12.95
C THR A 367 -6.74 11.18 -13.93
N LYS A 368 -7.37 12.17 -14.56
CA LYS A 368 -8.39 11.96 -15.59
C LYS A 368 -8.27 12.96 -16.71
N ILE A 369 -8.73 12.54 -17.88
CA ILE A 369 -8.83 13.34 -19.10
C ILE A 369 -10.26 13.18 -19.62
N VAL A 370 -10.82 14.26 -20.15
CA VAL A 370 -12.08 14.24 -20.89
C VAL A 370 -11.93 15.14 -22.11
N SER A 371 -12.33 14.64 -23.28
CA SER A 371 -12.43 15.44 -24.49
C SER A 371 -13.80 16.10 -24.58
N THR A 372 -13.81 17.39 -24.88
CA THR A 372 -15.03 18.19 -25.09
C THR A 372 -14.94 18.90 -26.45
N ASP A 373 -16.04 19.50 -26.90
CA ASP A 373 -16.04 20.29 -28.14
C ASP A 373 -15.19 21.56 -28.04
N GLN A 374 -14.98 22.06 -26.82
CA GLN A 374 -14.15 23.23 -26.54
C GLN A 374 -12.66 22.90 -26.36
N GLY A 375 -12.30 21.61 -26.28
CA GLY A 375 -10.91 21.17 -26.14
C GLY A 375 -10.75 19.99 -25.20
N VAL A 376 -9.60 19.92 -24.55
CA VAL A 376 -9.30 18.83 -23.60
C VAL A 376 -9.35 19.38 -22.19
N LEU A 377 -10.08 18.68 -21.31
CA LEU A 377 -10.08 18.89 -19.88
C LEU A 377 -9.27 17.81 -19.19
N GLN A 378 -8.52 18.19 -18.17
CA GLN A 378 -7.81 17.27 -17.30
C GLN A 378 -8.10 17.56 -15.83
N THR A 379 -7.84 16.59 -14.97
CA THR A 379 -7.76 16.80 -13.52
C THR A 379 -6.44 16.30 -12.96
N ASP A 380 -5.99 16.92 -11.87
CA ASP A 380 -4.89 16.43 -11.02
C ASP A 380 -5.46 15.67 -9.78
N PRO A 381 -4.65 15.18 -8.84
CA PRO A 381 -5.15 14.52 -7.63
C PRO A 381 -5.98 15.43 -6.73
N GLY A 382 -5.95 16.76 -6.92
CA GLY A 382 -6.87 17.70 -6.27
C GLY A 382 -8.25 17.77 -6.94
N PHE A 383 -8.44 17.06 -8.06
CA PHE A 383 -9.65 16.98 -8.88
C PHE A 383 -10.20 18.34 -9.33
N GLU A 384 -9.30 19.27 -9.64
CA GLU A 384 -9.68 20.53 -10.28
C GLU A 384 -9.60 20.41 -11.80
N PRO A 385 -10.69 20.70 -12.52
CA PRO A 385 -10.65 20.69 -13.97
C PRO A 385 -9.79 21.85 -14.48
N LYS A 386 -8.84 21.52 -15.35
CA LYS A 386 -7.96 22.45 -16.05
C LYS A 386 -8.16 22.30 -17.55
N THR A 387 -8.20 23.42 -18.26
CA THR A 387 -8.25 23.49 -19.72
C THR A 387 -6.88 23.81 -20.29
N TRP A 388 -6.61 23.33 -21.50
CA TRP A 388 -5.43 23.74 -22.24
C TRP A 388 -5.61 25.14 -22.82
N ASP A 389 -4.63 26.01 -22.61
CA ASP A 389 -4.59 27.33 -23.24
C ASP A 389 -3.49 27.36 -24.32
N ASP A 390 -3.91 27.58 -25.57
CA ASP A 390 -3.02 27.63 -26.73
C ASP A 390 -2.12 28.87 -26.76
N GLU A 391 -2.50 29.97 -26.10
CA GLU A 391 -1.70 31.20 -26.06
C GLU A 391 -0.50 31.06 -25.13
N THR A 392 -0.73 30.51 -23.94
CA THR A 392 0.34 30.27 -22.95
C THR A 392 1.05 28.95 -23.18
N GLY A 393 0.40 27.99 -23.84
CA GLY A 393 0.88 26.62 -23.99
C GLY A 393 1.00 25.91 -22.65
N ASP A 394 0.04 26.16 -21.74
CA ASP A 394 0.00 25.58 -20.40
C ASP A 394 -1.43 25.18 -19.99
N TRP A 395 -1.53 24.38 -18.93
CA TRP A 395 -2.82 24.02 -18.33
C TRP A 395 -3.26 25.10 -17.35
N VAL A 396 -4.38 25.75 -17.66
CA VAL A 396 -4.95 26.83 -16.85
C VAL A 396 -6.16 26.30 -16.08
N GLU A 397 -6.32 26.75 -14.85
CA GLU A 397 -7.52 26.44 -14.06
C GLU A 397 -8.76 26.96 -14.78
N THR A 398 -9.80 26.12 -14.81
CA THR A 398 -11.10 26.55 -15.34
C THR A 398 -11.67 27.65 -14.46
N LYS A 399 -12.52 28.51 -15.04
CA LYS A 399 -13.26 29.53 -14.28
C LYS A 399 -14.29 28.82 -13.39
N ALA A 400 -13.84 28.40 -12.21
CA ALA A 400 -14.68 27.89 -11.15
C ALA A 400 -14.70 28.90 -10.00
N PRO A 401 -15.73 28.87 -9.11
CA PRO A 401 -15.79 29.77 -7.97
C PRO A 401 -14.51 29.68 -7.12
N GLU A 402 -13.93 30.84 -6.78
CA GLU A 402 -12.72 30.94 -5.96
C GLU A 402 -12.88 30.17 -4.66
N LEU A 403 -11.81 29.46 -4.28
CA LEU A 403 -11.73 28.73 -3.03
C LEU A 403 -11.58 29.71 -1.87
N ASP A 404 -12.26 29.44 -0.76
CA ASP A 404 -11.93 30.12 0.49
C ASP A 404 -10.56 29.64 1.03
N GLU A 405 -10.00 30.38 1.99
CA GLU A 405 -8.65 30.08 2.53
C GLU A 405 -8.60 28.72 3.24
N GLU A 406 -9.71 28.26 3.81
CA GLU A 406 -9.78 26.97 4.50
C GLU A 406 -9.75 25.82 3.48
N GLU A 407 -10.54 25.92 2.41
CA GLU A 407 -10.58 24.99 1.27
C GLU A 407 -9.22 24.91 0.56
N LYS A 408 -8.50 26.03 0.41
CA LYS A 408 -7.13 26.04 -0.15
C LYS A 408 -6.15 25.24 0.70
N ILE A 409 -6.15 25.45 2.02
CA ILE A 409 -5.27 24.72 2.95
C ILE A 409 -5.65 23.23 2.97
N GLN A 410 -6.93 22.91 3.04
CA GLN A 410 -7.44 21.54 3.03
C GLN A 410 -7.06 20.80 1.74
N ARG A 411 -7.11 21.48 0.59
CA ARG A 411 -6.70 20.90 -0.69
C ARG A 411 -5.20 20.75 -0.82
N MET A 412 -4.42 21.67 -0.27
CA MET A 412 -2.97 21.47 -0.15
C MET A 412 -2.69 20.18 0.64
N VAL A 413 -3.38 19.98 1.76
CA VAL A 413 -3.28 18.76 2.56
C VAL A 413 -3.69 17.53 1.75
N PHE A 414 -4.83 17.56 1.05
CA PHE A 414 -5.28 16.45 0.22
C PHE A 414 -4.28 16.11 -0.90
N ARG A 415 -3.77 17.12 -1.59
CA ARG A 415 -2.79 16.98 -2.69
C ARG A 415 -1.48 16.32 -2.23
N TYR A 416 -1.03 16.53 -0.99
CA TYR A 416 0.22 15.96 -0.48
C TYR A 416 0.04 14.74 0.44
N MET A 417 -1.16 14.50 0.99
CA MET A 417 -1.43 13.42 1.94
C MET A 417 -2.59 12.50 1.51
N GLY A 418 -3.10 12.62 0.28
CA GLY A 418 -4.30 11.94 -0.22
C GLY A 418 -4.29 10.41 -0.05
N ASP A 419 -3.16 9.75 -0.31
CA ASP A 419 -3.05 8.29 -0.12
C ASP A 419 -3.02 7.85 1.36
N SER A 420 -2.69 8.78 2.27
CA SER A 420 -2.53 8.50 3.70
C SER A 420 -3.82 8.73 4.50
N VAL A 421 -4.80 9.41 3.90
CA VAL A 421 -6.05 9.81 4.56
C VAL A 421 -7.21 9.35 3.67
N PRO A 422 -8.14 8.52 4.17
CA PRO A 422 -9.21 7.97 3.35
C PRO A 422 -10.23 9.04 2.99
N PHE A 423 -10.00 9.74 1.87
CA PHE A 423 -10.98 10.63 1.26
C PHE A 423 -11.75 9.88 0.16
N PRO A 424 -13.06 10.16 -0.03
CA PRO A 424 -13.78 9.65 -1.18
C PRO A 424 -13.23 10.28 -2.46
N ASP A 425 -13.03 9.46 -3.49
CA ASP A 425 -12.62 9.96 -4.80
C ASP A 425 -13.67 10.94 -5.35
N PRO A 426 -13.28 12.16 -5.72
CA PRO A 426 -14.14 13.08 -6.45
C PRO A 426 -14.59 12.43 -7.76
N LEU A 427 -15.88 12.64 -8.06
CA LEU A 427 -16.53 12.13 -9.25
C LEU A 427 -16.41 13.10 -10.40
N GLY A 428 -16.31 12.56 -11.61
CA GLY A 428 -16.05 13.32 -12.84
C GLY A 428 -14.57 13.63 -13.07
N PRO A 429 -14.25 14.54 -14.00
CA PRO A 429 -15.19 15.21 -14.91
C PRO A 429 -15.88 14.22 -15.86
N VAL A 430 -17.09 14.55 -16.28
CA VAL A 430 -17.84 13.82 -17.33
C VAL A 430 -18.35 14.84 -18.35
N PHE A 431 -18.35 14.49 -19.63
CA PHE A 431 -18.81 15.35 -20.72
C PHE A 431 -20.03 14.72 -21.41
N VAL A 432 -21.08 15.51 -21.57
CA VAL A 432 -22.34 15.14 -22.24
C VAL A 432 -22.34 15.79 -23.61
N GLU A 433 -22.18 14.98 -24.66
CA GLU A 433 -22.10 15.46 -26.05
C GLU A 433 -23.39 16.19 -26.48
N GLY A 434 -24.57 15.65 -26.15
CA GLY A 434 -25.85 16.17 -26.62
C GLY A 434 -26.19 17.58 -26.09
N THR A 435 -25.68 17.94 -24.92
CA THR A 435 -25.90 19.26 -24.30
C THR A 435 -24.65 20.14 -24.28
N ASN A 436 -23.50 19.60 -24.73
CA ASN A 436 -22.19 20.23 -24.62
C ASN A 436 -21.87 20.70 -23.18
N GLN A 437 -22.29 19.93 -22.17
CA GLN A 437 -22.06 20.23 -20.76
C GLN A 437 -21.01 19.29 -20.17
N THR A 438 -20.12 19.85 -19.35
CA THR A 438 -19.21 19.09 -18.51
C THR A 438 -19.64 19.21 -17.06
N ALA A 439 -19.56 18.13 -16.29
CA ALA A 439 -19.81 18.19 -14.85
C ALA A 439 -18.71 17.50 -14.05
N PHE A 440 -18.46 18.02 -12.85
CA PHE A 440 -17.54 17.44 -11.89
C PHE A 440 -18.04 17.67 -10.46
N SER A 441 -17.44 16.97 -9.51
CA SER A 441 -17.74 17.13 -8.09
C SER A 441 -16.50 17.52 -7.27
N ARG A 442 -16.75 18.20 -6.14
CA ARG A 442 -15.72 18.65 -5.20
C ARG A 442 -16.06 18.16 -3.80
N VAL A 443 -15.09 17.55 -3.11
CA VAL A 443 -15.25 17.07 -1.72
C VAL A 443 -14.89 18.19 -0.74
N LEU A 444 -15.74 18.41 0.28
CA LEU A 444 -15.49 19.34 1.40
C LEU A 444 -15.01 18.59 2.64
N VAL A 445 -13.93 19.05 3.28
CA VAL A 445 -13.21 18.29 4.34
C VAL A 445 -13.69 18.62 5.77
N GLY A 446 -14.60 19.60 5.95
CA GLY A 446 -15.03 20.12 7.26
C GLY A 446 -15.86 19.21 8.18
N ASP A 447 -16.16 17.96 7.81
CA ASP A 447 -16.85 17.01 8.71
C ASP A 447 -16.29 15.59 8.57
N PRO A 448 -15.17 15.27 9.25
CA PRO A 448 -14.52 13.96 9.17
C PRO A 448 -15.41 12.80 9.65
N LYS A 449 -16.61 13.07 10.18
CA LYS A 449 -17.53 12.06 10.71
C LYS A 449 -18.66 11.67 9.75
N THR A 450 -19.00 12.43 8.71
CA THR A 450 -20.31 12.23 8.05
C THR A 450 -20.34 11.87 6.56
N HIS A 451 -19.24 11.86 5.80
CA HIS A 451 -19.27 11.42 4.38
C HIS A 451 -20.31 12.17 3.50
N ARG A 452 -20.77 13.38 3.88
CA ARG A 452 -22.14 13.83 3.51
C ARG A 452 -22.29 14.89 2.43
N LYS A 453 -21.26 15.64 2.02
CA LYS A 453 -21.44 16.73 1.05
C LYS A 453 -20.31 16.82 0.02
N GLN A 454 -20.59 16.34 -1.19
CA GLN A 454 -19.83 16.65 -2.40
C GLN A 454 -20.58 17.79 -3.12
N GLN A 455 -19.91 18.91 -3.37
CA GLN A 455 -20.46 20.00 -4.19
C GLN A 455 -20.50 19.55 -5.65
N PHE A 456 -21.56 19.93 -6.37
CA PHE A 456 -21.74 19.59 -7.78
C PHE A 456 -21.60 20.84 -8.65
N PHE A 457 -20.87 20.72 -9.76
CA PHE A 457 -20.60 21.79 -10.70
C PHE A 457 -20.90 21.34 -12.13
N VAL A 458 -21.47 22.25 -12.93
CA VAL A 458 -21.78 22.04 -14.35
C VAL A 458 -21.25 23.24 -15.14
N SER A 459 -20.66 23.00 -16.31
CA SER A 459 -20.18 24.07 -17.19
C SER A 459 -21.35 24.78 -17.88
N GLY A 460 -21.28 26.10 -17.99
CA GLY A 460 -22.09 26.91 -18.89
C GLY A 460 -21.57 26.86 -20.33
N ASP A 461 -22.28 27.53 -21.23
CA ASP A 461 -21.97 27.57 -22.67
C ASP A 461 -20.60 28.22 -22.96
N ASP A 462 -20.14 29.10 -22.07
CA ASP A 462 -18.85 29.78 -22.12
C ASP A 462 -17.70 29.00 -21.45
N GLY A 463 -17.99 27.78 -20.97
CA GLY A 463 -17.04 26.92 -20.27
C GLY A 463 -16.84 27.27 -18.80
N GLU A 464 -17.57 28.26 -18.24
CA GLU A 464 -17.51 28.61 -16.82
C GLU A 464 -18.27 27.58 -15.97
N PHE A 465 -17.67 27.10 -14.87
CA PHE A 465 -18.32 26.12 -14.00
C PHE A 465 -19.20 26.80 -12.95
N ILE A 466 -20.50 26.52 -13.02
CA ILE A 466 -21.49 27.03 -12.10
C ILE A 466 -21.78 25.98 -11.03
N ARG A 467 -21.78 26.40 -9.75
CA ARG A 467 -22.15 25.53 -8.64
C ARG A 467 -23.66 25.24 -8.64
N LYS A 468 -24.04 23.97 -8.70
CA LYS A 468 -25.43 23.46 -8.72
C LYS A 468 -25.78 22.69 -7.44
N GLY A 469 -25.45 23.26 -6.28
CA GLY A 469 -25.75 22.65 -4.97
C GLY A 469 -24.82 21.49 -4.58
N ASN A 470 -25.38 20.44 -3.98
CA ASN A 470 -24.66 19.25 -3.56
C ASN A 470 -25.15 17.99 -4.31
N LEU A 471 -24.28 17.02 -4.50
CA LEU A 471 -24.67 15.68 -4.92
C LEU A 471 -25.56 15.01 -3.86
N PRO A 472 -26.45 14.08 -4.25
CA PRO A 472 -27.19 13.25 -3.31
C PRO A 472 -26.26 12.49 -2.33
N SER A 473 -26.77 12.13 -1.15
CA SER A 473 -25.92 11.46 -0.15
C SER A 473 -25.45 10.10 -0.63
N GLY A 474 -24.13 9.86 -0.59
CA GLY A 474 -23.54 8.55 -0.84
C GLY A 474 -23.46 8.16 -2.31
N ILE A 475 -23.36 9.12 -3.24
CA ILE A 475 -22.98 8.81 -4.63
C ILE A 475 -21.59 8.11 -4.64
N ILE A 476 -21.48 7.06 -5.45
CA ILE A 476 -20.22 6.33 -5.70
C ILE A 476 -19.74 6.44 -7.14
N ALA A 477 -20.63 6.78 -8.07
CA ALA A 477 -20.29 6.87 -9.48
C ALA A 477 -21.15 7.94 -10.17
N MET A 478 -20.53 8.65 -11.12
CA MET A 478 -21.14 9.67 -11.96
C MET A 478 -20.69 9.43 -13.40
N PHE A 479 -21.65 9.37 -14.32
CA PHE A 479 -21.42 9.08 -15.73
C PHE A 479 -22.15 10.10 -16.60
N ALA A 480 -21.60 10.36 -17.78
CA ALA A 480 -22.33 11.02 -18.85
C ALA A 480 -23.02 9.96 -19.73
N THR A 481 -24.27 10.21 -20.08
CA THR A 481 -24.93 9.58 -21.22
C THR A 481 -24.94 10.53 -22.40
N LYS A 482 -25.60 10.14 -23.49
CA LYS A 482 -25.71 10.97 -24.68
C LYS A 482 -26.33 12.35 -24.42
N GLU A 483 -27.33 12.42 -23.53
CA GLU A 483 -28.09 13.66 -23.28
C GLU A 483 -28.11 14.11 -21.81
N ASN A 484 -27.61 13.30 -20.86
CA ASN A 484 -27.76 13.62 -19.44
C ASN A 484 -26.58 13.12 -18.57
N ILE A 485 -26.60 13.47 -17.29
CA ILE A 485 -25.66 13.02 -16.27
C ILE A 485 -26.41 12.11 -15.31
N ILE A 486 -25.88 10.91 -15.10
CA ILE A 486 -26.44 9.91 -14.19
C ILE A 486 -25.49 9.68 -13.02
N CYS A 487 -26.05 9.70 -11.82
CA CYS A 487 -25.35 9.39 -10.57
C CYS A 487 -25.97 8.16 -9.91
N ILE A 488 -25.11 7.29 -9.35
CA ILE A 488 -25.54 6.09 -8.62
C ILE A 488 -25.01 6.15 -7.19
N ASN A 489 -25.87 5.84 -6.22
CA ASN A 489 -25.50 5.82 -4.81
C ASN A 489 -25.21 4.40 -4.26
N ARG A 490 -24.60 4.35 -3.07
CA ARG A 490 -24.37 3.14 -2.26
C ARG A 490 -25.62 2.37 -1.84
N ARG A 491 -26.81 2.80 -2.27
CA ARG A 491 -28.09 2.13 -1.98
C ARG A 491 -28.81 1.72 -3.28
N GLY A 492 -28.09 1.74 -4.40
CA GLY A 492 -28.60 1.39 -5.74
C GLY A 492 -29.74 2.27 -6.23
N ARG A 493 -29.79 3.53 -5.78
CA ARG A 493 -30.67 4.54 -6.37
C ARG A 493 -29.94 5.25 -7.49
N PHE A 494 -30.63 5.37 -8.62
CA PHE A 494 -30.18 6.11 -9.77
C PHE A 494 -30.78 7.51 -9.75
N TYR A 495 -29.97 8.48 -10.11
CA TYR A 495 -30.31 9.88 -10.11
C TYR A 495 -29.96 10.47 -11.47
N ARG A 496 -30.88 11.22 -12.07
CA ARG A 496 -30.66 11.97 -13.31
C ARG A 496 -30.55 13.45 -12.98
N TYR A 497 -29.60 14.13 -13.58
CA TYR A 497 -29.50 15.58 -13.47
C TYR A 497 -30.67 16.25 -14.21
N ASP A 498 -31.33 17.19 -13.53
CA ASP A 498 -32.43 17.96 -14.11
C ASP A 498 -32.09 19.47 -14.05
N PRO A 499 -31.72 20.08 -15.18
CA PRO A 499 -31.39 21.50 -15.23
C PRO A 499 -32.61 22.42 -15.10
N ASP A 500 -33.82 21.92 -15.35
CA ASP A 500 -35.07 22.71 -15.34
C ASP A 500 -35.81 22.62 -13.99
N MET A 501 -35.23 21.94 -13.00
CA MET A 501 -35.80 21.75 -11.68
C MET A 501 -36.03 23.09 -10.95
N THR A 502 -37.25 23.33 -10.49
CA THR A 502 -37.62 24.53 -9.73
C THR A 502 -37.73 24.25 -8.23
N PHE A 503 -37.17 25.14 -7.40
CA PHE A 503 -37.18 25.00 -5.95
C PHE A 503 -38.12 26.01 -5.28
N GLU A 504 -38.93 25.56 -4.31
CA GLU A 504 -40.05 26.32 -3.73
C GLU A 504 -39.63 27.64 -3.03
N ASN A 505 -38.39 27.75 -2.54
CA ASN A 505 -37.92 28.90 -1.75
C ASN A 505 -36.80 29.73 -2.39
N GLY A 506 -36.39 29.43 -3.63
CA GLY A 506 -35.31 30.15 -4.32
C GLY A 506 -33.90 30.00 -3.70
N GLU A 507 -33.76 29.28 -2.58
CA GLU A 507 -32.48 28.97 -1.94
C GLU A 507 -31.83 27.74 -2.59
N THR A 508 -30.84 27.95 -3.46
CA THR A 508 -30.11 26.88 -4.16
C THR A 508 -29.03 26.19 -3.31
N SER A 509 -28.82 26.59 -2.05
CA SER A 509 -27.59 26.26 -1.30
C SER A 509 -27.60 24.93 -0.52
N GLY A 510 -28.73 24.21 -0.50
CA GLY A 510 -28.87 22.95 0.24
C GLY A 510 -29.48 21.78 -0.54
N GLU A 511 -30.01 22.02 -1.74
CA GLU A 511 -30.86 21.08 -2.48
C GLU A 511 -30.09 20.35 -3.59
N THR A 512 -30.60 19.17 -3.98
CA THR A 512 -30.00 18.31 -5.01
C THR A 512 -30.74 18.52 -6.33
N TRP A 513 -30.04 18.89 -7.39
CA TRP A 513 -30.58 19.06 -8.75
C TRP A 513 -30.79 17.72 -9.48
N PHE A 514 -31.20 16.71 -8.74
CA PHE A 514 -31.20 15.33 -9.17
C PHE A 514 -32.56 14.69 -8.90
N VAL A 515 -33.15 14.12 -9.94
CA VAL A 515 -34.41 13.38 -9.86
C VAL A 515 -34.11 11.89 -9.76
N SER A 516 -34.83 11.20 -8.88
CA SER A 516 -34.70 9.75 -8.72
C SER A 516 -35.32 9.04 -9.93
N ILE A 517 -34.50 8.30 -10.66
CA ILE A 517 -34.87 7.43 -11.80
C ILE A 517 -34.64 5.95 -11.46
N ALA A 518 -34.62 5.64 -10.17
CA ALA A 518 -34.36 4.31 -9.65
C ALA A 518 -35.42 3.29 -10.12
N PRO A 519 -35.03 2.03 -10.35
CA PRO A 519 -35.98 0.95 -10.61
C PRO A 519 -36.97 0.74 -9.46
N GLU A 520 -38.17 0.25 -9.77
CA GLU A 520 -39.18 -0.10 -8.75
C GLU A 520 -38.66 -1.18 -7.78
N GLU A 521 -37.90 -2.13 -8.30
CA GLU A 521 -37.20 -3.13 -7.48
C GLU A 521 -35.95 -2.53 -6.84
N ARG A 522 -35.81 -2.69 -5.51
CA ARG A 522 -34.62 -2.22 -4.79
C ARG A 522 -33.40 -3.08 -5.13
N VAL A 523 -32.36 -2.43 -5.62
CA VAL A 523 -31.04 -3.02 -5.83
C VAL A 523 -30.13 -2.57 -4.68
N GLU A 524 -29.77 -3.47 -3.78
CA GLU A 524 -28.80 -3.15 -2.72
C GLU A 524 -27.37 -3.22 -3.25
N VAL A 525 -26.86 -2.07 -3.69
CA VAL A 525 -25.46 -1.85 -4.06
C VAL A 525 -24.61 -1.84 -2.80
N GLN A 526 -23.75 -2.84 -2.59
CA GLN A 526 -22.79 -2.87 -1.47
C GLN A 526 -21.58 -1.94 -1.73
N ASP A 527 -20.78 -1.67 -0.68
CA ASP A 527 -19.62 -0.74 -0.72
C ASP A 527 -18.52 -1.11 -1.75
N GLN A 528 -18.57 -2.29 -2.39
CA GLN A 528 -17.63 -2.75 -3.43
C GLN A 528 -18.27 -2.97 -4.81
N SER A 529 -19.50 -2.50 -5.00
CA SER A 529 -20.18 -2.68 -6.29
C SER A 529 -19.55 -1.82 -7.36
N LEU A 530 -19.36 -2.40 -8.54
CA LEU A 530 -18.75 -1.74 -9.68
C LEU A 530 -19.83 -1.38 -10.68
N VAL A 531 -19.77 -0.16 -11.21
CA VAL A 531 -20.76 0.36 -12.13
C VAL A 531 -20.08 0.78 -13.43
N ALA A 532 -20.68 0.40 -14.56
CA ALA A 532 -20.35 0.96 -15.87
C ALA A 532 -21.62 1.35 -16.61
N VAL A 533 -21.51 2.33 -17.51
CA VAL A 533 -22.60 2.81 -18.34
C VAL A 533 -22.19 2.69 -19.80
N ASN A 534 -23.08 2.17 -20.62
CA ASN A 534 -22.95 2.21 -22.07
C ASN A 534 -23.37 3.61 -22.55
N HIS A 535 -22.46 4.33 -23.19
CA HIS A 535 -22.71 5.72 -23.56
C HIS A 535 -23.78 5.85 -24.65
N GLU A 536 -23.86 4.87 -25.56
CA GLU A 536 -24.77 4.91 -26.71
C GLU A 536 -26.17 4.39 -26.38
N SER A 537 -26.27 3.25 -25.67
CA SER A 537 -27.56 2.64 -25.31
C SER A 537 -28.14 3.14 -23.98
N GLU A 538 -27.36 3.91 -23.20
CA GLU A 538 -27.69 4.37 -21.84
C GLU A 538 -27.96 3.23 -20.82
N GLU A 539 -27.57 2.00 -21.16
CA GLU A 539 -27.70 0.84 -20.28
C GLU A 539 -26.64 0.87 -19.17
N ILE A 540 -27.01 0.40 -17.99
CA ILE A 540 -26.15 0.41 -16.79
C ILE A 540 -25.85 -1.02 -16.38
N ALA A 541 -24.57 -1.36 -16.25
CA ALA A 541 -24.11 -2.64 -15.72
C ALA A 541 -23.60 -2.47 -14.30
N ILE A 542 -24.08 -3.29 -13.37
CA ILE A 542 -23.65 -3.34 -11.97
C ILE A 542 -23.11 -4.74 -11.68
N TYR A 543 -21.83 -4.82 -11.30
CA TYR A 543 -21.18 -6.05 -10.88
C TYR A 543 -20.93 -6.05 -9.37
N GLN A 544 -21.41 -7.08 -8.67
CA GLN A 544 -21.29 -7.20 -7.22
C GLN A 544 -21.27 -8.67 -6.80
N ALA A 545 -20.27 -9.07 -6.00
CA ALA A 545 -20.16 -10.41 -5.42
C ALA A 545 -20.36 -11.57 -6.44
N GLY A 546 -19.80 -11.43 -7.64
CA GLY A 546 -19.92 -12.42 -8.73
C GLY A 546 -21.23 -12.35 -9.52
N LYS A 547 -22.17 -11.48 -9.16
CA LYS A 547 -23.42 -11.25 -9.88
C LYS A 547 -23.29 -10.02 -10.77
N LEU A 548 -23.77 -10.12 -12.02
CA LEU A 548 -23.83 -9.03 -12.99
C LEU A 548 -25.29 -8.72 -13.33
N ASP A 549 -25.72 -7.52 -12.98
CA ASP A 549 -27.06 -6.99 -13.26
C ASP A 549 -26.96 -5.89 -14.32
N VAL A 550 -27.79 -5.98 -15.38
CA VAL A 550 -27.88 -4.96 -16.43
C VAL A 550 -29.26 -4.33 -16.44
N PHE A 551 -29.28 -3.00 -16.38
CA PHE A 551 -30.47 -2.16 -16.36
C PHE A 551 -30.60 -1.42 -17.68
N GLU A 552 -31.83 -1.30 -18.15
CA GLU A 552 -32.19 -0.53 -19.33
C GLU A 552 -33.21 0.55 -18.96
N VAL A 553 -33.30 1.59 -19.78
CA VAL A 553 -34.34 2.61 -19.63
C VAL A 553 -35.69 1.99 -20.01
N ASP A 554 -36.69 2.14 -19.13
CA ASP A 554 -38.05 1.72 -19.43
C ASP A 554 -38.69 2.71 -20.40
N SER A 555 -38.83 2.29 -21.66
CA SER A 555 -39.43 3.10 -22.72
C SER A 555 -40.92 3.41 -22.49
N ASP A 556 -41.58 2.62 -21.65
CA ASP A 556 -43.02 2.72 -21.39
C ASP A 556 -43.34 3.63 -20.18
N ASP A 557 -42.34 4.01 -19.38
CA ASP A 557 -42.49 4.97 -18.27
C ASP A 557 -42.24 6.40 -18.77
N GLU A 558 -43.21 7.31 -18.54
CA GLU A 558 -43.08 8.73 -18.91
C GLU A 558 -41.87 9.42 -18.24
N GLU A 559 -41.45 8.95 -17.06
CA GLU A 559 -40.29 9.47 -16.34
C GLU A 559 -38.96 8.87 -16.82
N LYS A 560 -39.01 7.88 -17.73
CA LYS A 560 -37.87 7.08 -18.23
C LYS A 560 -37.06 6.46 -17.07
N LYS A 561 -37.75 5.82 -16.13
CA LYS A 561 -37.08 5.08 -15.04
C LYS A 561 -36.31 3.88 -15.59
N TYR A 562 -35.30 3.43 -14.86
CA TYR A 562 -34.60 2.20 -15.21
C TYR A 562 -35.39 0.97 -14.78
N LYS A 563 -35.29 -0.13 -15.53
CA LYS A 563 -35.75 -1.45 -15.13
C LYS A 563 -34.65 -2.49 -15.29
N LEU A 564 -34.71 -3.56 -14.50
CA LEU A 564 -33.77 -4.67 -14.62
C LEU A 564 -34.05 -5.42 -15.93
N ARG A 565 -33.10 -5.40 -16.87
CA ARG A 565 -33.20 -6.15 -18.12
C ARG A 565 -32.82 -7.62 -17.90
N LYS A 566 -31.66 -7.85 -17.29
CA LYS A 566 -31.11 -9.20 -17.10
C LYS A 566 -30.14 -9.25 -15.93
N SER A 567 -30.07 -10.42 -15.30
CA SER A 567 -29.21 -10.73 -14.16
C SER A 567 -28.57 -12.10 -14.40
N ALA A 568 -27.25 -12.22 -14.22
CA ALA A 568 -26.54 -13.49 -14.33
C ALA A 568 -25.42 -13.62 -13.28
N GLN A 569 -25.15 -14.84 -12.84
CA GLN A 569 -23.96 -15.14 -12.04
C GLN A 569 -22.78 -15.36 -12.99
N ILE A 570 -21.69 -14.65 -12.75
CA ILE A 570 -20.47 -14.71 -13.56
C ILE A 570 -19.41 -15.51 -12.80
N GLU A 571 -19.01 -16.64 -13.38
CA GLU A 571 -17.89 -17.43 -12.86
C GLU A 571 -16.56 -16.80 -13.28
N THR A 572 -15.89 -16.13 -12.35
CA THR A 572 -14.56 -15.53 -12.60
C THR A 572 -13.41 -16.52 -12.42
N GLY A 573 -13.64 -17.63 -11.70
CA GLY A 573 -12.61 -18.61 -11.35
C GLY A 573 -11.63 -18.13 -10.26
N THR A 574 -12.01 -17.08 -9.52
CA THR A 574 -11.18 -16.46 -8.47
C THR A 574 -11.91 -16.47 -7.12
N ARG A 575 -11.17 -16.28 -6.01
CA ARG A 575 -11.76 -16.11 -4.68
C ARG A 575 -12.82 -14.99 -4.61
N GLU A 576 -13.80 -15.15 -3.72
CA GLU A 576 -14.74 -14.09 -3.38
C GLU A 576 -14.00 -12.86 -2.81
N GLY A 577 -14.40 -11.65 -3.24
CA GLY A 577 -13.81 -10.39 -2.78
C GLY A 577 -12.53 -9.96 -3.50
N MET A 578 -12.16 -10.58 -4.63
CA MET A 578 -11.12 -10.03 -5.51
C MET A 578 -11.56 -8.68 -6.08
N THR A 579 -10.67 -7.69 -6.06
CA THR A 579 -10.91 -6.39 -6.69
C THR A 579 -11.15 -6.56 -8.19
N CYS A 580 -11.98 -5.70 -8.76
CA CYS A 580 -12.35 -5.75 -10.16
C CYS A 580 -12.61 -4.32 -10.65
N HIS A 581 -12.52 -4.12 -11.95
CA HIS A 581 -13.00 -2.94 -12.66
C HIS A 581 -13.95 -3.37 -13.77
N VAL A 582 -14.94 -2.54 -14.09
CA VAL A 582 -15.93 -2.81 -15.14
C VAL A 582 -15.97 -1.68 -16.16
N ALA A 583 -16.07 -2.03 -17.43
CA ALA A 583 -16.35 -1.10 -18.52
C ALA A 583 -17.44 -1.69 -19.42
N PHE A 584 -18.33 -0.85 -19.94
CA PHE A 584 -19.44 -1.28 -20.78
C PHE A 584 -19.56 -0.33 -21.98
N GLN A 585 -19.37 -0.84 -23.19
CA GLN A 585 -19.59 -0.12 -24.44
C GLN A 585 -20.02 -1.10 -25.55
N GLY A 586 -20.76 -0.58 -26.55
CA GLY A 586 -21.29 -1.41 -27.63
C GLY A 586 -22.05 -2.64 -27.13
N SER A 587 -21.68 -3.83 -27.59
CA SER A 587 -22.31 -5.11 -27.19
C SER A 587 -21.53 -5.91 -26.14
N THR A 588 -20.53 -5.30 -25.48
CA THR A 588 -19.57 -6.01 -24.63
C THR A 588 -19.41 -5.35 -23.26
N ILE A 589 -19.41 -6.16 -22.22
CA ILE A 589 -19.04 -5.77 -20.86
C ILE A 589 -17.67 -6.38 -20.56
N LEU A 590 -16.72 -5.56 -20.15
CA LEU A 590 -15.37 -6.00 -19.77
C LEU A 590 -15.26 -5.99 -18.25
N LEU A 591 -14.84 -7.12 -17.68
CA LEU A 591 -14.41 -7.23 -16.28
C LEU A 591 -12.90 -7.40 -16.23
N ALA A 592 -12.22 -6.55 -15.47
CA ALA A 592 -10.78 -6.59 -15.24
C ALA A 592 -10.51 -6.88 -13.77
N LEU A 593 -10.01 -8.06 -13.46
CA LEU A 593 -9.79 -8.52 -12.08
C LEU A 593 -8.43 -8.07 -11.54
N GLY A 594 -8.31 -7.98 -10.21
CA GLY A 594 -7.12 -7.52 -9.50
C GLY A 594 -5.88 -8.41 -9.67
N ASN A 595 -6.04 -9.63 -10.18
CA ASN A 595 -4.94 -10.50 -10.59
C ASN A 595 -4.44 -10.22 -12.03
N GLY A 596 -5.07 -9.26 -12.72
CA GLY A 596 -4.81 -8.83 -14.09
C GLY A 596 -5.60 -9.59 -15.17
N GLN A 597 -6.40 -10.59 -14.81
CA GLN A 597 -7.26 -11.35 -15.71
C GLN A 597 -8.37 -10.45 -16.26
N VAL A 598 -8.68 -10.60 -17.55
CA VAL A 598 -9.72 -9.82 -18.23
C VAL A 598 -10.74 -10.77 -18.83
N ILE A 599 -12.02 -10.53 -18.54
CA ILE A 599 -13.15 -11.33 -19.01
C ILE A 599 -14.05 -10.44 -19.86
N LEU A 600 -14.31 -10.85 -21.09
CA LEU A 600 -15.27 -10.21 -21.97
C LEU A 600 -16.61 -10.95 -21.89
N ILE A 601 -17.68 -10.21 -21.68
CA ILE A 601 -19.04 -10.71 -21.52
C ILE A 601 -19.91 -10.08 -22.60
N ASP A 602 -20.75 -10.88 -23.25
CA ASP A 602 -21.76 -10.36 -24.15
C ASP A 602 -22.88 -9.68 -23.35
N ALA A 603 -23.19 -8.42 -23.67
CA ALA A 603 -24.18 -7.68 -22.90
C ALA A 603 -25.58 -8.30 -23.01
N ALA A 604 -25.99 -8.76 -24.19
CA ALA A 604 -27.35 -9.27 -24.44
C ALA A 604 -27.61 -10.63 -23.76
N THR A 605 -26.63 -11.53 -23.82
CA THR A 605 -26.74 -12.89 -23.26
C THR A 605 -26.25 -12.97 -21.82
N LEU A 606 -25.36 -12.07 -21.39
CA LEU A 606 -24.56 -12.16 -20.16
C LEU A 606 -23.68 -13.42 -20.10
N GLU A 607 -23.38 -13.99 -21.26
CA GLU A 607 -22.46 -15.12 -21.38
C GLU A 607 -21.03 -14.62 -21.64
N LYS A 608 -20.06 -15.36 -21.10
CA LYS A 608 -18.65 -15.08 -21.29
C LYS A 608 -18.25 -15.35 -22.74
N LYS A 609 -17.81 -14.29 -23.44
CA LYS A 609 -17.29 -14.35 -24.82
C LYS A 609 -15.85 -14.85 -24.85
N ASN A 610 -14.98 -14.25 -24.05
CA ASN A 610 -13.55 -14.52 -24.08
C ASN A 610 -12.87 -14.19 -22.75
N GLU A 611 -11.66 -14.69 -22.56
CA GLU A 611 -10.83 -14.46 -21.39
C GLU A 611 -9.36 -14.29 -21.77
N TYR A 612 -8.72 -13.29 -21.17
CA TYR A 612 -7.30 -13.05 -21.31
C TYR A 612 -6.61 -13.10 -19.95
N LEU A 613 -5.53 -13.88 -19.89
CA LEU A 613 -4.62 -13.93 -18.76
C LEU A 613 -3.33 -13.21 -19.15
N PRO A 614 -2.88 -12.19 -18.39
CA PRO A 614 -1.68 -11.44 -18.74
C PRO A 614 -0.43 -12.29 -18.52
N GLU A 615 0.55 -12.20 -19.43
CA GLU A 615 1.86 -12.88 -19.31
C GLU A 615 2.66 -12.38 -18.10
N SER A 616 2.48 -11.12 -17.72
CA SER A 616 3.05 -10.50 -16.53
C SER A 616 1.91 -10.01 -15.65
N ARG A 617 1.73 -10.60 -14.47
CA ARG A 617 0.64 -10.22 -13.57
C ARG A 617 0.95 -8.92 -12.84
N VAL A 618 0.44 -7.82 -13.40
CA VAL A 618 0.35 -6.49 -12.78
C VAL A 618 -1.13 -6.18 -12.60
N ALA A 619 -1.50 -5.52 -11.51
CA ALA A 619 -2.88 -5.09 -11.30
C ALA A 619 -3.30 -4.07 -12.37
N ILE A 620 -4.58 -4.12 -12.74
CA ILE A 620 -5.20 -3.12 -13.61
C ILE A 620 -5.70 -2.00 -12.70
N GLU A 621 -5.36 -0.76 -13.03
CA GLU A 621 -5.71 0.43 -12.25
C GLU A 621 -6.95 1.12 -12.81
N SER A 622 -7.10 1.15 -14.12
CA SER A 622 -8.30 1.68 -14.76
C SER A 622 -8.61 1.00 -16.08
N VAL A 623 -9.91 1.01 -16.41
CA VAL A 623 -10.44 0.53 -17.67
C VAL A 623 -11.39 1.56 -18.26
N SER A 624 -11.42 1.64 -19.58
CA SER A 624 -12.35 2.47 -20.33
C SER A 624 -12.65 1.80 -21.66
N GLY A 625 -13.85 1.99 -22.19
CA GLY A 625 -14.24 1.51 -23.51
C GLY A 625 -14.37 2.68 -24.48
N SER A 626 -13.99 2.47 -25.74
CA SER A 626 -14.25 3.44 -26.80
C SER A 626 -15.75 3.51 -27.11
N PRO A 627 -16.27 4.69 -27.50
CA PRO A 627 -17.69 4.86 -27.79
C PRO A 627 -18.22 3.90 -28.87
N ASP A 628 -17.38 3.49 -29.82
CA ASP A 628 -17.74 2.51 -30.87
C ASP A 628 -17.76 1.04 -30.37
N GLY A 629 -17.39 0.78 -29.11
CA GLY A 629 -17.36 -0.55 -28.50
C GLY A 629 -16.25 -1.47 -29.04
N ARG A 630 -15.36 -0.96 -29.89
CA ARG A 630 -14.28 -1.75 -30.49
C ARG A 630 -13.08 -1.93 -29.57
N TRP A 631 -12.69 -0.86 -28.90
CA TRP A 631 -11.46 -0.81 -28.11
C TRP A 631 -11.76 -0.69 -26.62
N TYR A 632 -11.03 -1.44 -25.81
CA TYR A 632 -10.99 -1.20 -24.37
C TYR A 632 -9.56 -0.96 -23.92
N SER A 633 -9.34 0.10 -23.15
CA SER A 633 -8.05 0.38 -22.52
C SER A 633 -7.92 -0.40 -21.23
N LEU A 634 -6.76 -1.03 -21.05
CA LEU A 634 -6.30 -1.61 -19.80
C LEU A 634 -5.07 -0.83 -19.36
N LEU A 635 -5.24 0.10 -18.43
CA LEU A 635 -4.13 0.80 -17.81
C LEU A 635 -3.68 -0.01 -16.59
N TYR A 636 -2.48 -0.55 -16.67
CA TYR A 636 -1.88 -1.29 -15.57
C TYR A 636 -1.24 -0.31 -14.59
N LYS A 637 -1.18 -0.74 -13.33
CA LYS A 637 -0.57 0.02 -12.23
C LYS A 637 0.94 0.28 -12.44
N ASP A 638 1.58 -0.42 -13.39
CA ASP A 638 2.95 -0.13 -13.86
C ASP A 638 3.02 0.97 -14.93
N GLU A 639 1.94 1.74 -15.07
CA GLU A 639 1.80 2.88 -15.98
C GLU A 639 1.97 2.46 -17.45
N THR A 640 1.72 1.17 -17.76
CA THR A 640 1.71 0.64 -19.12
C THR A 640 0.29 0.43 -19.63
N LEU A 641 0.09 0.72 -20.90
CA LEU A 641 -1.21 0.61 -21.56
C LEU A 641 -1.26 -0.64 -22.44
N ARG A 642 -2.37 -1.37 -22.39
CA ARG A 642 -2.80 -2.36 -23.39
C ARG A 642 -4.17 -2.00 -23.91
N LEU A 643 -4.47 -2.42 -25.14
CA LEU A 643 -5.79 -2.29 -25.74
C LEU A 643 -6.35 -3.67 -26.05
N VAL A 644 -7.63 -3.90 -25.73
CA VAL A 644 -8.39 -5.06 -26.18
C VAL A 644 -9.11 -4.67 -27.46
N ASP A 645 -8.82 -5.40 -28.55
CA ASP A 645 -9.55 -5.30 -29.83
C ASP A 645 -10.70 -6.31 -29.81
N THR A 646 -11.95 -5.85 -29.65
CA THR A 646 -13.12 -6.75 -29.59
C THR A 646 -13.47 -7.38 -30.93
N GLU A 647 -13.01 -6.81 -32.05
CA GLU A 647 -13.23 -7.40 -33.38
C GLU A 647 -12.26 -8.55 -33.66
N LYS A 648 -11.03 -8.46 -33.14
CA LYS A 648 -9.96 -9.45 -33.38
C LYS A 648 -9.74 -10.40 -32.21
N ASP A 649 -10.43 -10.18 -31.10
CA ASP A 649 -10.30 -10.97 -29.88
C ASP A 649 -8.83 -11.11 -29.43
N ARG A 650 -8.14 -9.97 -29.30
CA ARG A 650 -6.75 -9.96 -28.83
C ARG A 650 -6.42 -8.72 -28.00
N VAL A 651 -5.48 -8.90 -27.08
CA VAL A 651 -4.87 -7.81 -26.31
C VAL A 651 -3.57 -7.40 -26.98
N GLU A 652 -3.44 -6.12 -27.31
CA GLU A 652 -2.27 -5.57 -28.00
C GLU A 652 -1.61 -4.46 -27.20
N LYS A 653 -0.30 -4.29 -27.41
CA LYS A 653 0.41 -3.11 -26.93
C LYS A 653 0.31 -2.01 -27.98
N PRO A 654 -0.40 -0.90 -27.70
CA PRO A 654 -0.54 0.18 -28.67
C PRO A 654 0.78 0.94 -28.85
N SER A 655 1.00 1.47 -30.06
CA SER A 655 2.17 2.28 -30.43
C SER A 655 2.05 3.73 -29.93
N VAL A 656 1.86 3.91 -28.63
CA VAL A 656 1.78 5.22 -27.96
C VAL A 656 3.08 5.56 -27.24
N ARG A 657 3.36 6.86 -27.10
CA ARG A 657 4.40 7.35 -26.18
C ARG A 657 3.95 7.17 -24.73
N GLY A 658 4.94 7.21 -23.83
CA GLY A 658 4.66 7.25 -22.40
C GLY A 658 4.59 5.91 -21.70
N GLN A 659 4.69 4.77 -22.39
CA GLN A 659 4.67 3.44 -21.77
C GLN A 659 5.60 3.36 -20.53
N GLY A 660 5.04 3.13 -19.35
CA GLY A 660 5.73 3.20 -18.05
C GLY A 660 5.79 4.60 -17.43
N SER A 661 4.86 5.46 -17.83
CA SER A 661 4.63 6.84 -17.36
C SER A 661 3.24 7.37 -17.77
N ILE A 662 2.31 6.47 -18.13
CA ILE A 662 0.92 6.80 -18.49
C ILE A 662 0.10 6.81 -17.20
N SER A 663 -0.60 7.92 -16.95
CA SER A 663 -1.41 8.12 -15.76
C SER A 663 -2.91 8.06 -16.03
N ALA A 664 -3.34 8.43 -17.23
CA ALA A 664 -4.76 8.43 -17.61
C ALA A 664 -4.95 8.19 -19.11
N VAL A 665 -6.08 7.57 -19.45
CA VAL A 665 -6.52 7.34 -20.83
C VAL A 665 -8.00 7.68 -20.96
N HIS A 666 -8.36 8.34 -22.05
CA HIS A 666 -9.75 8.67 -22.37
C HIS A 666 -10.01 8.43 -23.85
N PHE A 667 -11.17 7.85 -24.15
CA PHE A 667 -11.66 7.71 -25.52
C PHE A 667 -12.65 8.83 -25.82
N GLY A 668 -12.35 9.63 -26.83
CA GLY A 668 -13.27 10.58 -27.43
C GLY A 668 -13.86 10.04 -28.74
N ALA A 669 -14.60 10.88 -29.47
CA ALA A 669 -15.17 10.53 -30.76
C ALA A 669 -14.07 10.28 -31.84
N GLY A 670 -13.71 9.01 -32.04
CA GLY A 670 -12.71 8.58 -33.04
C GLY A 670 -11.25 8.79 -32.63
N GLU A 671 -10.99 9.27 -31.41
CA GLU A 671 -9.65 9.55 -30.90
C GLU A 671 -9.44 8.97 -29.50
N MET A 672 -8.18 8.70 -29.17
CA MET A 672 -7.75 8.30 -27.84
C MET A 672 -6.74 9.30 -27.31
N PHE A 673 -7.04 9.87 -26.14
CA PHE A 673 -6.15 10.77 -25.41
C PHE A 673 -5.40 9.98 -24.34
N VAL A 674 -4.08 10.15 -24.32
CA VAL A 674 -3.19 9.50 -23.35
C VAL A 674 -2.43 10.60 -22.61
N ALA A 675 -2.57 10.63 -21.29
CA ALA A 675 -1.74 11.45 -20.42
C ALA A 675 -0.48 10.69 -20.04
N ASP A 676 0.67 11.32 -20.22
CA ASP A 676 1.94 10.81 -19.75
C ASP A 676 2.85 11.93 -19.21
N ARG A 677 4.00 11.54 -18.67
CA ARG A 677 5.03 12.50 -18.21
C ARG A 677 4.45 13.52 -17.21
N THR A 678 3.49 13.11 -16.39
CA THR A 678 2.79 13.93 -15.38
C THR A 678 1.83 14.98 -15.96
N ASP A 679 2.17 15.67 -17.07
CA ASP A 679 1.46 16.87 -17.54
C ASP A 679 1.18 16.92 -19.05
N ARG A 680 1.53 15.88 -19.81
CA ARG A 680 1.43 15.89 -21.26
C ARG A 680 0.25 15.04 -21.70
N VAL A 681 -0.61 15.61 -22.53
CA VAL A 681 -1.70 14.87 -23.18
C VAL A 681 -1.40 14.74 -24.67
N THR A 682 -1.46 13.51 -25.18
CA THR A 682 -1.27 13.22 -26.61
C THR A 682 -2.51 12.57 -27.18
N GLY A 683 -3.05 13.12 -28.27
CA GLY A 683 -4.18 12.55 -29.02
C GLY A 683 -3.70 11.61 -30.12
N TYR A 684 -4.32 10.43 -30.19
CA TYR A 684 -4.07 9.39 -31.18
C TYR A 684 -5.34 9.05 -31.95
N ASP A 685 -5.23 8.82 -33.24
CA ASP A 685 -6.33 8.32 -34.06
C ASP A 685 -6.61 6.85 -33.75
N LEU A 686 -7.88 6.46 -33.56
CA LEU A 686 -8.24 5.09 -33.19
C LEU A 686 -8.03 4.05 -34.30
N LYS A 687 -7.94 4.47 -35.57
CA LYS A 687 -7.80 3.52 -36.71
C LYS A 687 -6.39 2.98 -36.82
N ASP A 688 -5.42 3.90 -36.84
CA ASP A 688 -4.01 3.58 -37.11
C ASP A 688 -3.09 3.87 -35.92
N MET A 689 -3.62 4.37 -34.79
CA MET A 689 -2.84 4.83 -33.63
C MET A 689 -1.81 5.90 -33.98
N THR A 690 -2.07 6.66 -35.05
CA THR A 690 -1.21 7.77 -35.47
C THR A 690 -1.42 8.97 -34.57
N ARG A 691 -0.32 9.58 -34.15
CA ARG A 691 -0.35 10.78 -33.32
C ARG A 691 -0.91 11.97 -34.11
N LYS A 692 -1.96 12.61 -33.59
CA LYS A 692 -2.53 13.85 -34.13
C LYS A 692 -1.92 15.08 -33.46
N GLU A 693 -2.19 15.23 -32.18
CA GLU A 693 -1.83 16.43 -31.43
C GLU A 693 -1.10 16.09 -30.13
N THR A 694 -0.33 17.04 -29.60
CA THR A 694 0.37 16.89 -28.32
C THR A 694 0.36 18.20 -27.56
N LYS A 695 -0.38 18.21 -26.45
CA LYS A 695 -0.46 19.30 -25.48
C LYS A 695 0.56 19.04 -24.39
N SER A 696 1.65 19.81 -24.39
CA SER A 696 2.81 19.58 -23.52
C SER A 696 3.27 20.92 -22.95
N PRO A 697 3.01 21.20 -21.67
CA PRO A 697 3.45 22.46 -21.09
C PRO A 697 4.97 22.50 -21.00
N THR A 698 5.52 23.72 -21.00
CA THR A 698 6.97 23.90 -20.83
C THR A 698 7.42 23.55 -19.41
N GLY A 699 6.47 23.53 -18.46
CA GLY A 699 6.62 23.10 -17.08
C GLY A 699 7.39 24.10 -16.21
N THR A 700 7.11 24.02 -14.91
CA THR A 700 7.79 24.86 -13.91
C THR A 700 9.27 24.49 -13.81
N TRP A 701 10.07 25.38 -13.22
CA TRP A 701 11.49 25.10 -12.97
C TRP A 701 11.70 23.82 -12.14
N MET A 702 10.76 23.50 -11.23
CA MET A 702 10.75 22.27 -10.43
C MET A 702 10.57 21.03 -11.32
N GLN A 703 9.56 21.02 -12.19
CA GLN A 703 9.33 19.91 -13.12
C GLN A 703 10.49 19.70 -14.09
N ARG A 704 11.11 20.79 -14.58
CA ARG A 704 12.32 20.69 -15.42
C ARG A 704 13.51 20.12 -14.65
N THR A 705 13.69 20.54 -13.39
CA THR A 705 14.76 20.03 -12.51
C THR A 705 14.56 18.54 -12.23
N TRP A 706 13.32 18.11 -11.98
CA TRP A 706 12.96 16.70 -11.87
C TRP A 706 13.33 15.92 -13.13
N ARG A 707 12.83 16.37 -14.30
CA ARG A 707 12.97 15.68 -15.59
C ARG A 707 14.40 15.58 -16.09
N TYR A 708 15.15 16.66 -16.03
CA TYR A 708 16.47 16.77 -16.66
C TYR A 708 17.64 16.73 -15.67
N GLY A 709 17.38 16.97 -14.38
CA GLY A 709 18.41 16.92 -13.33
C GLY A 709 18.30 15.66 -12.49
N ILE A 710 17.25 15.57 -11.67
CA ILE A 710 17.16 14.58 -10.58
C ILE A 710 16.88 13.17 -11.09
N LYS A 711 15.91 12.98 -11.99
CA LYS A 711 15.56 11.65 -12.51
C LYS A 711 16.74 10.98 -13.26
N PRO A 712 17.48 11.68 -14.16
CA PRO A 712 18.69 11.11 -14.77
C PRO A 712 19.83 10.87 -13.77
N LEU A 713 20.05 11.80 -12.83
CA LEU A 713 21.07 11.65 -11.79
C LEU A 713 20.79 10.41 -10.93
N TYR A 714 19.54 10.24 -10.51
CA TYR A 714 19.08 9.09 -9.75
C TYR A 714 19.19 7.77 -10.55
N PHE A 715 18.97 7.80 -11.86
CA PHE A 715 19.18 6.62 -12.72
C PHE A 715 20.64 6.18 -12.77
N ALA A 716 21.58 7.13 -12.84
CA ALA A 716 23.01 6.85 -12.95
C ALA A 716 23.66 6.47 -11.61
N PHE A 717 23.18 7.04 -10.50
CA PHE A 717 23.78 6.81 -9.18
C PHE A 717 23.40 5.42 -8.63
N PRO A 718 24.31 4.79 -7.86
CA PRO A 718 24.00 3.57 -7.14
C PRO A 718 22.92 3.86 -6.08
N LYS A 719 22.01 2.89 -5.90
CA LYS A 719 20.84 3.00 -5.01
C LYS A 719 20.92 2.00 -3.86
N PRO A 720 21.88 2.17 -2.94
CA PRO A 720 22.19 1.21 -1.89
C PRO A 720 21.01 0.92 -0.95
N GLY A 721 20.15 1.91 -0.69
CA GLY A 721 18.95 1.76 0.14
C GLY A 721 17.73 1.17 -0.57
N GLU A 722 17.86 0.73 -1.82
CA GLU A 722 16.79 0.10 -2.59
C GLU A 722 17.05 -1.39 -2.87
N PHE A 723 18.18 -1.95 -2.41
CA PHE A 723 18.53 -3.33 -2.70
C PHE A 723 17.56 -4.35 -2.09
N TYR A 724 16.84 -3.96 -1.04
CA TYR A 724 15.73 -4.73 -0.51
C TYR A 724 14.69 -5.08 -1.58
N LYS A 725 14.48 -4.21 -2.59
CA LYS A 725 13.56 -4.47 -3.71
C LYS A 725 13.97 -5.71 -4.52
N VAL A 726 15.27 -5.90 -4.73
CA VAL A 726 15.84 -7.08 -5.41
C VAL A 726 15.60 -8.33 -4.56
N VAL A 727 15.86 -8.25 -3.25
CA VAL A 727 15.65 -9.37 -2.31
C VAL A 727 14.18 -9.77 -2.29
N THR A 728 13.27 -8.81 -2.13
CA THR A 728 11.84 -9.09 -2.10
C THR A 728 11.35 -9.65 -3.43
N HIS A 729 11.88 -9.21 -4.57
CA HIS A 729 11.51 -9.77 -5.87
C HIS A 729 11.99 -11.22 -6.03
N LEU A 730 13.24 -11.49 -5.67
CA LEU A 730 13.80 -12.84 -5.72
C LEU A 730 13.10 -13.80 -4.75
N SER A 731 12.66 -13.33 -3.58
CA SER A 731 11.89 -14.15 -2.65
C SER A 731 10.42 -14.30 -3.05
N SER A 732 9.78 -13.29 -3.65
CA SER A 732 8.36 -13.35 -4.04
C SER A 732 8.11 -14.12 -5.35
N SER A 733 9.11 -14.20 -6.22
CA SER A 733 9.00 -14.82 -7.55
C SER A 733 8.69 -16.32 -7.53
N SER A 734 8.89 -17.02 -6.40
CA SER A 734 8.60 -18.45 -6.31
C SER A 734 7.13 -18.80 -6.05
N ASP A 735 6.35 -17.95 -5.35
CA ASP A 735 5.03 -18.37 -4.86
C ASP A 735 3.87 -17.40 -5.21
N ALA A 736 4.12 -16.10 -5.40
CA ALA A 736 3.04 -15.12 -5.57
C ALA A 736 2.62 -14.86 -7.03
N GLN A 737 3.57 -14.90 -7.99
CA GLN A 737 3.28 -14.62 -9.40
C GLN A 737 2.50 -15.75 -10.12
N HIS A 738 2.43 -16.94 -9.53
CA HIS A 738 1.74 -18.10 -10.11
C HIS A 738 0.39 -18.42 -9.45
N ASN A 739 0.04 -17.79 -8.32
CA ASN A 739 -1.20 -18.08 -7.60
C ASN A 739 -2.34 -17.17 -8.12
N PRO A 740 -3.34 -17.69 -8.89
CA PRO A 740 -4.47 -16.91 -9.43
C PRO A 740 -5.36 -16.27 -8.37
N ASP A 741 -5.29 -16.72 -7.11
CA ASP A 741 -6.14 -16.24 -6.01
C ASP A 741 -5.59 -15.01 -5.29
N ILE A 742 -4.42 -14.52 -5.68
CA ILE A 742 -3.81 -13.33 -5.07
C ILE A 742 -4.30 -12.07 -5.79
N ASP A 743 -4.87 -11.16 -5.01
CA ASP A 743 -5.19 -9.81 -5.46
C ASP A 743 -3.92 -8.94 -5.47
N LEU A 744 -3.60 -8.35 -6.63
CA LEU A 744 -2.38 -7.56 -6.83
C LEU A 744 -2.62 -6.07 -6.68
N THR A 745 -3.86 -5.62 -6.52
CA THR A 745 -4.22 -4.19 -6.42
C THR A 745 -3.54 -3.53 -5.23
N PHE A 746 -3.43 -4.25 -4.12
CA PHE A 746 -2.74 -3.78 -2.91
C PHE A 746 -1.22 -4.05 -2.91
N GLN A 747 -0.68 -4.73 -3.94
CA GLN A 747 0.77 -4.88 -4.06
C GLN A 747 1.37 -3.59 -4.63
N GLU A 748 2.44 -3.10 -4.01
CA GLU A 748 3.23 -2.02 -4.59
C GLU A 748 3.71 -2.43 -5.98
N VAL A 749 3.43 -1.60 -6.98
CA VAL A 749 4.05 -1.75 -8.29
C VAL A 749 5.51 -1.41 -8.12
N ARG A 750 6.33 -2.45 -8.24
CA ARG A 750 7.76 -2.30 -8.04
C ARG A 750 8.35 -1.77 -9.34
N PRO A 751 8.96 -0.57 -9.34
CA PRO A 751 9.83 -0.19 -10.45
C PRO A 751 10.88 -1.28 -10.63
N ASN A 752 11.32 -1.50 -11.87
CA ASN A 752 12.21 -2.60 -12.28
C ASN A 752 13.13 -3.05 -11.13
N PRO A 753 12.88 -4.24 -10.53
CA PRO A 753 13.51 -4.64 -9.28
C PRO A 753 15.03 -4.74 -9.40
N TRP A 754 15.55 -4.85 -10.63
CA TRP A 754 16.97 -4.95 -10.92
C TRP A 754 17.69 -3.61 -11.06
N SER A 755 16.97 -2.47 -11.10
CA SER A 755 17.57 -1.15 -11.27
C SER A 755 18.71 -0.85 -10.26
N PRO A 756 18.55 -1.11 -8.95
CA PRO A 756 19.60 -0.85 -7.96
C PRO A 756 20.86 -1.70 -8.20
N LEU A 757 20.67 -2.95 -8.64
CA LEU A 757 21.77 -3.87 -8.93
C LEU A 757 22.55 -3.43 -10.17
N ILE A 758 21.85 -3.07 -11.26
CA ILE A 758 22.48 -2.69 -12.51
C ILE A 758 23.26 -1.37 -12.35
N SER A 759 22.66 -0.33 -11.78
CA SER A 759 23.36 0.96 -11.60
C SER A 759 24.56 0.81 -10.66
N GLY A 760 24.42 0.00 -9.61
CA GLY A 760 25.50 -0.36 -8.70
C GLY A 760 26.67 -1.08 -9.37
N LEU A 761 26.39 -2.12 -10.16
CA LEU A 761 27.43 -2.87 -10.87
C LEU A 761 28.14 -2.04 -11.94
N VAL A 762 27.40 -1.21 -12.69
CA VAL A 762 27.98 -0.28 -13.67
C VAL A 762 28.90 0.73 -12.96
N PHE A 763 28.44 1.35 -11.87
CA PHE A 763 29.25 2.28 -11.09
C PHE A 763 30.53 1.62 -10.56
N MET A 764 30.41 0.43 -9.97
CA MET A 764 31.57 -0.34 -9.48
C MET A 764 32.55 -0.65 -10.60
N ALA A 765 32.07 -1.07 -11.79
CA ALA A 765 32.92 -1.34 -12.94
C ALA A 765 33.69 -0.08 -13.39
N VAL A 766 33.02 1.07 -13.42
CA VAL A 766 33.65 2.37 -13.73
C VAL A 766 34.73 2.71 -12.69
N MET A 767 34.42 2.62 -11.40
CA MET A 767 35.36 2.93 -10.31
C MET A 767 36.59 2.00 -10.31
N LEU A 768 36.39 0.71 -10.53
CA LEU A 768 37.49 -0.25 -10.64
C LEU A 768 38.34 0.01 -11.89
N THR A 769 37.72 0.39 -13.01
CA THR A 769 38.43 0.76 -14.24
C THR A 769 39.29 2.00 -14.03
N ILE A 770 38.73 3.05 -13.42
CA ILE A 770 39.47 4.26 -13.06
C ILE A 770 40.64 3.93 -12.14
N SER A 771 40.41 3.11 -11.11
CA SER A 771 41.46 2.68 -10.17
C SER A 771 42.61 1.94 -10.87
N CYS A 772 42.27 1.01 -11.78
CA CYS A 772 43.25 0.27 -12.57
C CYS A 772 44.05 1.18 -13.50
N LEU A 773 43.39 2.12 -14.17
CA LEU A 773 44.03 3.09 -15.05
C LEU A 773 44.97 4.02 -14.28
N THR A 774 44.51 4.57 -13.15
CA THR A 774 45.34 5.39 -12.27
C THR A 774 46.59 4.61 -11.85
N PHE A 775 46.43 3.39 -11.31
CA PHE A 775 47.57 2.58 -10.87
C PHE A 775 48.56 2.21 -11.98
N SER A 776 48.07 2.08 -13.22
CA SER A 776 48.94 1.82 -14.37
C SER A 776 49.80 3.01 -14.79
N ARG A 777 49.35 4.23 -14.48
CA ARG A 777 49.99 5.48 -14.91
C ARG A 777 50.83 6.13 -13.82
N THR A 778 50.53 5.92 -12.54
CA THR A 778 51.37 6.45 -11.46
C THR A 778 52.60 5.56 -11.25
N ASP A 779 53.77 6.19 -11.20
CA ASP A 779 54.98 5.58 -10.69
C ASP A 779 54.94 5.63 -9.16
N TYR A 780 54.91 4.46 -8.54
CA TYR A 780 54.78 4.28 -7.09
C TYR A 780 56.11 3.97 -6.42
#